data_AF-A0A1S9RGE8-F1
#
_entry.id   AF-A0A1S9RGE8-F1
#
_cell.length_a   1.000
_cell.length_b   1.000
_cell.length_c   1.000
_cell.angle_alpha   90.00
_cell.angle_beta   90.00
_cell.angle_gamma   90.00
#
_symmetry.space_group_name_H-M   'P 1'
#
loop_
_entity.id
_entity.type
_entity.pdbx_description
1 polymer ?
#
loop_
_entity_poly.entity_id
_entity_poly.type
_entity_poly.pdbx_seq_one_letter_code
_entity_poly.pdbx_strand_id
1 'polypeptide(L)'
;MKTMKSRRPGGDRGGIRKRGPTRTDRDGDMDMDGPGARGGKRGRGGPSRPSGSGSGSGAGAGRPARSGGDRPQARDKTLDAIQKAISNTRESQVNIRQGKNNAASNLESFSVRGWKTSKVSSHRDGGVENLIAFLERRMNANSKSGPRARVTKSRVEGDSLVVFVRPDLADRMLRLNDSLFAGSHLVVEPYDASSSAALDRELGTTTGTSPSTADTKSKMTMILSKRYYPDTKLLDLSKLSSDPDLVAMGIFNQTSTESKFFPALMKVWEMGFTNTVQRREAVESVSLAHNQLTAVTAVTTLSQTFPDIKNLDLSHNNLKDYRSISAWRWKFRNLEFLDLTENPFSAEPNFKETMMRWFPKLQTLNNVIVRTAEEIAAQKKTPIPVQAPHFQDDGQIAENFIRAFFTRYDTNRDELAKSVYDHQSEFTLNVNTSAPKAQHTESAGWDPYIKKSRNLLKINHLPARMSRAYTGAEKILELWKTLPETRHPDMTSHPEEYLIECHPVPGLPDPTGQSPTGVGGLMIMVHGKFEESVGGKVETRSFDRTFVIGPGGGMGGIRVINDILCLRAYGGHEAWSPENQAIPYAVAPAAAPAPVPVAVPAPAPAPAPAPAPAPVPAPLAQPGIPHGYGVPAPGKTDAQVQQEQLVAQMSAKSGMTLQFSEMALSGNGWNFEAAWKNFEELKASGTLPATAFLSPA
;
A
#
# COMPACT_ATOMS: atom_id res chain seq x y z
N MET A 1 0.35 65.69 63.88
CA MET A 1 -1.04 65.18 63.84
C MET A 1 -1.16 64.07 62.81
N LYS A 2 -2.23 63.25 62.87
CA LYS A 2 -2.32 61.94 62.20
C LYS A 2 -2.63 62.04 60.69
N THR A 3 -2.05 61.08 59.94
CA THR A 3 -2.53 60.52 58.65
C THR A 3 -2.93 61.43 57.49
N MET A 4 -2.17 61.36 56.39
CA MET A 4 -2.66 60.81 55.10
C MET A 4 -1.48 60.47 54.16
N LYS A 5 -1.57 59.36 53.43
CA LYS A 5 -0.49 58.81 52.59
C LYS A 5 -0.54 59.31 51.13
N SER A 6 0.56 59.09 50.42
CA SER A 6 0.99 59.80 49.21
C SER A 6 0.54 59.23 47.85
N ARG A 7 0.44 60.16 46.88
CA ARG A 7 0.77 60.06 45.44
C ARG A 7 -0.07 59.18 44.47
N ARG A 8 -0.79 59.92 43.60
CA ARG A 8 -0.87 59.92 42.12
C ARG A 8 -0.76 58.60 41.31
N PRO A 9 -1.58 58.42 40.25
CA PRO A 9 -1.64 57.20 39.44
C PRO A 9 -0.58 57.15 38.32
N GLY A 10 -0.29 55.95 37.81
CA GLY A 10 0.54 55.77 36.63
C GLY A 10 0.32 54.44 35.92
N GLY A 11 0.66 54.41 34.63
CA GLY A 11 1.34 53.31 33.96
C GLY A 11 0.62 51.96 33.77
N ASP A 12 0.19 51.73 32.53
CA ASP A 12 0.49 50.55 31.70
C ASP A 12 0.71 49.17 32.35
N ARG A 13 -0.11 48.17 31.95
CA ARG A 13 0.25 46.73 31.91
C ARG A 13 -0.81 45.89 31.19
N GLY A 14 -0.47 45.39 30.00
CA GLY A 14 -1.25 44.36 29.32
C GLY A 14 -1.11 42.98 29.98
N GLY A 15 -2.19 42.19 30.01
CA GLY A 15 -2.22 40.85 30.60
C GLY A 15 -2.87 39.83 29.66
N ILE A 16 -2.07 38.94 29.08
CA ILE A 16 -2.54 37.85 28.20
C ILE A 16 -2.94 36.63 29.05
N ARG A 17 -4.14 36.06 28.82
CA ARG A 17 -4.51 34.73 29.32
C ARG A 17 -5.18 33.84 28.26
N LYS A 18 -4.36 32.88 27.79
CA LYS A 18 -4.62 31.55 27.20
C LYS A 18 -6.04 31.26 26.63
N ARG A 19 -6.10 30.99 25.31
CA ARG A 19 -7.19 30.22 24.68
C ARG A 19 -6.95 28.70 24.84
N GLY A 20 -8.04 27.92 24.90
CA GLY A 20 -8.00 26.46 24.86
C GLY A 20 -7.74 25.88 23.46
N PRO A 21 -7.58 24.55 23.33
CA PRO A 21 -7.10 23.91 22.10
C PRO A 21 -8.14 23.92 20.97
N THR A 22 -7.78 24.49 19.82
CA THR A 22 -8.52 24.37 18.55
C THR A 22 -8.29 23.00 17.91
N ARG A 23 -9.31 22.48 17.22
CA ARG A 23 -9.19 21.25 16.42
C ARG A 23 -8.69 21.57 15.02
N THR A 24 -7.72 20.78 14.58
CA THR A 24 -7.16 20.76 13.23
C THR A 24 -7.76 19.57 12.46
N ASP A 25 -7.88 19.67 11.15
CA ASP A 25 -8.41 18.60 10.29
C ASP A 25 -7.38 17.49 10.00
N ARG A 26 -7.67 16.59 9.04
CA ARG A 26 -6.81 15.45 8.69
C ARG A 26 -5.58 15.84 7.89
N ASP A 27 -5.61 16.95 7.16
CA ASP A 27 -4.48 17.46 6.36
C ASP A 27 -3.68 18.57 7.09
N GLY A 28 -4.13 18.96 8.28
CA GLY A 28 -3.41 19.85 9.18
C GLY A 28 -3.79 21.33 9.04
N ASP A 29 -4.97 21.63 8.49
CA ASP A 29 -5.48 23.00 8.34
C ASP A 29 -6.32 23.47 9.54
N MET A 30 -6.38 24.79 9.74
CA MET A 30 -7.19 25.47 10.75
C MET A 30 -8.20 26.40 10.08
N ASP A 31 -9.41 25.88 9.82
CA ASP A 31 -10.55 26.69 9.38
C ASP A 31 -10.85 27.80 10.41
N MET A 32 -10.65 29.05 9.99
CA MET A 32 -10.91 30.26 10.80
C MET A 32 -11.88 31.22 10.09
N ASP A 33 -12.81 30.68 9.29
CA ASP A 33 -13.89 31.46 8.66
C ASP A 33 -15.17 31.48 9.50
N GLY A 34 -15.59 32.69 9.87
CA GLY A 34 -16.88 32.94 10.53
C GLY A 34 -18.07 32.88 9.55
N PRO A 35 -19.29 32.56 10.01
CA PRO A 35 -20.40 32.21 9.12
C PRO A 35 -21.10 33.42 8.47
N GLY A 36 -21.21 33.41 7.14
CA GLY A 36 -22.02 34.36 6.35
C GLY A 36 -22.73 33.71 5.15
N ALA A 37 -24.08 33.76 5.14
CA ALA A 37 -25.06 33.24 4.17
C ALA A 37 -24.63 33.06 2.68
N ARG A 38 -24.86 31.90 2.03
CA ARG A 38 -26.10 31.45 1.29
C ARG A 38 -26.62 32.50 0.26
N GLY A 39 -26.88 32.26 -1.04
CA GLY A 39 -27.09 31.05 -1.87
C GLY A 39 -28.55 30.99 -2.41
N GLY A 40 -28.94 30.59 -3.64
CA GLY A 40 -28.30 29.94 -4.81
C GLY A 40 -29.39 29.25 -5.71
N LYS A 41 -29.06 28.74 -6.94
CA LYS A 41 -29.93 28.18 -8.04
C LYS A 41 -30.28 29.19 -9.17
N ARG A 42 -30.59 28.84 -10.44
CA ARG A 42 -30.64 27.58 -11.25
C ARG A 42 -30.69 27.97 -12.76
N GLY A 43 -30.20 27.15 -13.69
CA GLY A 43 -30.46 27.31 -15.14
C GLY A 43 -29.51 26.50 -16.03
N ARG A 44 -29.98 25.93 -17.15
CA ARG A 44 -29.23 24.99 -18.01
C ARG A 44 -29.52 25.29 -19.48
N GLY A 45 -28.48 25.45 -20.31
CA GLY A 45 -28.62 25.55 -21.77
C GLY A 45 -27.57 26.45 -22.43
N GLY A 46 -26.76 25.90 -23.33
CA GLY A 46 -26.14 26.64 -24.44
C GLY A 46 -26.84 26.23 -25.75
N PRO A 47 -26.28 26.53 -26.95
CA PRO A 47 -24.98 27.18 -27.21
C PRO A 47 -25.04 28.33 -28.26
N SER A 48 -24.09 29.29 -28.21
CA SER A 48 -23.48 29.93 -29.41
C SER A 48 -22.44 31.03 -29.05
N ARG A 49 -21.48 31.23 -29.95
CA ARG A 49 -20.57 32.39 -30.12
C ARG A 49 -21.11 33.26 -31.28
N PRO A 50 -20.58 34.45 -31.65
CA PRO A 50 -19.55 35.32 -31.04
C PRO A 50 -19.90 36.85 -31.02
N SER A 51 -18.91 37.70 -30.68
CA SER A 51 -18.62 39.05 -31.24
C SER A 51 -19.20 40.34 -30.59
N GLY A 52 -18.47 41.46 -30.80
CA GLY A 52 -18.82 42.88 -30.53
C GLY A 52 -18.63 43.36 -29.08
N SER A 53 -17.74 44.29 -28.68
CA SER A 53 -17.24 45.60 -29.19
C SER A 53 -18.16 46.81 -28.92
N GLY A 54 -17.59 47.88 -28.32
CA GLY A 54 -18.25 49.18 -28.08
C GLY A 54 -18.71 49.36 -26.63
N SER A 55 -18.16 50.30 -25.84
CA SER A 55 -18.51 51.74 -25.81
C SER A 55 -19.99 52.00 -25.50
N GLY A 56 -20.40 52.79 -24.50
CA GLY A 56 -19.69 53.76 -23.66
C GLY A 56 -20.68 54.85 -23.24
N SER A 57 -20.34 55.69 -22.24
CA SER A 57 -21.19 56.75 -21.64
C SER A 57 -22.53 56.27 -20.99
N GLY A 58 -23.14 56.98 -20.03
CA GLY A 58 -22.66 58.12 -19.23
C GLY A 58 -23.80 58.97 -18.63
N ALA A 59 -23.57 59.49 -17.42
CA ALA A 59 -24.28 60.61 -16.76
C ALA A 59 -25.72 60.40 -16.18
N GLY A 60 -26.07 61.25 -15.20
CA GLY A 60 -27.37 61.35 -14.50
C GLY A 60 -27.38 60.70 -13.10
N ALA A 61 -27.03 61.36 -11.99
CA ALA A 61 -27.74 62.46 -11.29
C ALA A 61 -29.20 62.11 -10.93
N GLY A 62 -29.72 62.27 -9.70
CA GLY A 62 -29.13 62.78 -8.44
C GLY A 62 -30.08 62.57 -7.23
N ARG A 63 -29.57 62.86 -6.02
CA ARG A 63 -30.23 62.82 -4.68
C ARG A 63 -31.42 63.83 -4.56
N PRO A 64 -32.24 63.91 -3.45
CA PRO A 64 -31.98 63.49 -2.06
C PRO A 64 -33.16 63.02 -1.13
N ALA A 65 -32.80 62.63 0.12
CA ALA A 65 -33.52 62.90 1.40
C ALA A 65 -34.86 62.19 1.77
N ARG A 66 -35.24 61.95 3.05
CA ARG A 66 -34.55 61.89 4.39
C ARG A 66 -35.55 61.48 5.51
N SER A 67 -35.07 60.88 6.61
CA SER A 67 -35.56 61.00 8.03
C SER A 67 -36.36 59.87 8.73
N GLY A 68 -36.06 59.66 10.03
CA GLY A 68 -36.79 58.88 11.07
C GLY A 68 -36.50 57.36 11.08
N GLY A 69 -36.14 56.66 12.17
CA GLY A 69 -36.22 56.88 13.63
C GLY A 69 -37.21 55.87 14.26
N ASP A 70 -37.03 55.21 15.42
CA ASP A 70 -35.96 55.08 16.42
C ASP A 70 -36.15 53.71 17.19
N ARG A 71 -35.19 53.33 18.05
CA ARG A 71 -35.10 52.33 19.19
C ARG A 71 -36.37 51.66 19.81
N PRO A 72 -36.26 50.74 20.83
CA PRO A 72 -35.18 49.84 21.27
C PRO A 72 -35.65 48.39 21.68
N GLN A 73 -34.73 47.55 22.18
CA GLN A 73 -34.83 46.57 23.31
C GLN A 73 -34.20 45.19 23.02
N ALA A 74 -33.03 44.94 23.62
CA ALA A 74 -32.43 43.61 23.76
C ALA A 74 -31.46 43.60 24.97
N ARG A 75 -31.96 43.37 26.19
CA ARG A 75 -31.12 43.22 27.39
C ARG A 75 -31.46 42.05 28.33
N ASP A 76 -32.63 41.43 28.22
CA ASP A 76 -33.09 40.48 29.26
C ASP A 76 -32.80 38.99 29.00
N LYS A 77 -32.20 38.61 27.86
CA LYS A 77 -31.97 37.18 27.51
C LYS A 77 -30.60 36.62 27.91
N THR A 78 -29.72 37.42 28.50
CA THR A 78 -28.32 37.03 28.76
C THR A 78 -28.09 36.47 30.18
N LEU A 79 -29.02 36.70 31.12
CA LEU A 79 -28.88 36.25 32.51
C LEU A 79 -29.24 34.78 32.73
N ASP A 80 -30.22 34.26 31.98
CA ASP A 80 -30.80 32.93 32.20
C ASP A 80 -29.88 31.76 31.74
N ALA A 81 -28.93 32.04 30.84
CA ALA A 81 -27.99 31.04 30.31
C ALA A 81 -26.80 30.75 31.23
N ILE A 82 -26.45 31.69 32.13
CA ILE A 82 -25.25 31.58 32.99
C ILE A 82 -25.51 30.64 34.17
N GLN A 83 -26.75 30.59 34.65
CA GLN A 83 -27.14 29.85 35.85
C GLN A 83 -27.22 28.32 35.65
N LYS A 84 -27.12 27.85 34.38
CA LYS A 84 -27.27 26.42 34.02
C LYS A 84 -25.95 25.69 33.73
N ALA A 85 -24.82 26.39 33.76
CA ALA A 85 -23.49 25.85 33.42
C ALA A 85 -22.62 25.47 34.64
N ILE A 86 -23.07 25.78 35.86
CA ILE A 86 -22.27 25.64 37.10
C ILE A 86 -22.43 24.26 37.77
N SER A 87 -23.48 23.51 37.44
CA SER A 87 -23.96 22.40 38.29
C SER A 87 -23.24 21.06 38.17
N ASN A 88 -22.61 20.74 37.04
CA ASN A 88 -22.11 19.37 36.76
C ASN A 88 -20.63 19.34 36.36
N THR A 89 -19.77 19.24 37.38
CA THR A 89 -18.38 18.78 37.25
C THR A 89 -18.20 17.54 38.12
N ARG A 90 -17.82 16.38 37.54
CA ARG A 90 -16.93 15.39 38.17
C ARG A 90 -16.55 14.23 37.22
N GLU A 91 -15.27 13.88 37.32
CA GLU A 91 -14.60 12.60 37.03
C GLU A 91 -14.74 11.94 35.65
N SER A 92 -13.58 11.83 34.98
CA SER A 92 -13.38 11.12 33.72
C SER A 92 -12.58 9.84 33.96
N GLN A 93 -13.24 8.67 33.98
CA GLN A 93 -12.53 7.40 33.84
C GLN A 93 -12.21 7.13 32.36
N VAL A 94 -11.02 6.57 32.14
CA VAL A 94 -10.49 6.25 30.81
C VAL A 94 -11.24 5.06 30.22
N ASN A 95 -11.63 5.15 28.95
CA ASN A 95 -12.00 3.96 28.18
C ASN A 95 -11.31 3.96 26.80
N ILE A 96 -10.53 2.91 26.58
CA ILE A 96 -9.60 2.74 25.46
C ILE A 96 -10.39 2.55 24.16
N ARG A 97 -10.04 3.31 23.11
CA ARG A 97 -10.68 3.18 21.79
C ARG A 97 -9.78 2.43 20.81
N GLN A 98 -10.19 1.23 20.45
CA GLN A 98 -9.63 0.49 19.31
C GLN A 98 -9.79 1.26 17.99
N GLY A 99 -8.87 0.99 17.06
CA GLY A 99 -8.74 1.71 15.80
C GLY A 99 -9.94 1.56 14.86
N LYS A 100 -10.22 2.63 14.11
CA LYS A 100 -11.32 2.67 13.14
C LYS A 100 -11.04 1.77 11.94
N ASN A 101 -11.84 0.72 11.79
CA ASN A 101 -12.26 0.32 10.45
C ASN A 101 -13.01 1.48 9.76
N ASN A 102 -13.03 1.46 8.43
CA ASN A 102 -13.80 2.26 7.46
C ASN A 102 -14.83 3.29 7.97
N ALA A 103 -15.06 4.36 7.21
CA ALA A 103 -16.22 5.27 7.40
C ALA A 103 -17.61 4.60 7.23
N ALA A 104 -17.66 3.28 7.03
CA ALA A 104 -18.84 2.43 7.11
C ALA A 104 -19.01 1.71 8.48
N SER A 105 -18.01 1.72 9.37
CA SER A 105 -18.02 0.93 10.63
C SER A 105 -18.85 1.50 11.76
N ASN A 106 -19.47 2.66 11.53
CA ASN A 106 -20.34 3.34 12.49
C ASN A 106 -21.65 3.73 11.79
N LEU A 107 -22.08 2.92 10.82
CA LEU A 107 -23.42 2.92 10.28
C LEU A 107 -24.05 1.57 10.63
N GLU A 108 -25.25 1.60 11.18
CA GLU A 108 -26.04 0.39 11.37
C GLU A 108 -26.80 0.10 10.07
N SER A 109 -26.75 -1.17 9.67
CA SER A 109 -27.44 -1.68 8.50
C SER A 109 -28.77 -2.31 8.88
N PHE A 110 -29.81 -2.04 8.08
CA PHE A 110 -31.15 -2.61 8.27
C PHE A 110 -31.66 -3.20 6.96
N SER A 111 -32.33 -4.34 7.06
CA SER A 111 -33.00 -5.02 5.95
C SER A 111 -34.47 -4.58 5.93
N VAL A 112 -34.94 -4.07 4.79
CA VAL A 112 -36.33 -3.67 4.59
C VAL A 112 -36.99 -4.59 3.56
N ARG A 113 -37.99 -5.36 3.98
CA ARG A 113 -38.74 -6.36 3.20
C ARG A 113 -40.21 -5.95 3.05
N GLY A 114 -40.95 -6.65 2.19
CA GLY A 114 -42.39 -6.40 1.95
C GLY A 114 -42.71 -5.26 0.97
N TRP A 115 -41.72 -4.49 0.51
CA TRP A 115 -41.93 -3.36 -0.40
C TRP A 115 -42.26 -3.75 -1.84
N LYS A 116 -41.79 -4.90 -2.34
CA LYS A 116 -42.06 -5.38 -3.72
C LYS A 116 -43.53 -5.74 -3.99
N THR A 117 -44.32 -6.02 -2.96
CA THR A 117 -45.77 -6.26 -3.10
C THR A 117 -46.59 -4.98 -3.09
N SER A 118 -45.96 -3.82 -2.86
CA SER A 118 -46.66 -2.53 -2.76
C SER A 118 -47.06 -1.97 -4.13
N LYS A 119 -48.05 -1.07 -4.15
CA LYS A 119 -48.59 -0.46 -5.39
C LYS A 119 -47.57 0.36 -6.20
N VAL A 120 -46.39 0.65 -5.65
CA VAL A 120 -45.31 1.36 -6.35
C VAL A 120 -44.26 0.45 -6.97
N SER A 121 -44.36 -0.87 -6.83
CA SER A 121 -43.36 -1.82 -7.38
C SER A 121 -43.31 -1.86 -8.91
N SER A 122 -44.35 -1.37 -9.59
CA SER A 122 -44.43 -1.20 -11.04
C SER A 122 -43.67 0.02 -11.59
N HIS A 123 -43.02 0.82 -10.73
CA HIS A 123 -42.22 1.97 -11.17
C HIS A 123 -40.90 1.53 -11.83
N ARG A 124 -40.29 2.43 -12.61
CA ARG A 124 -39.06 2.17 -13.39
C ARG A 124 -37.85 1.74 -12.54
N ASP A 125 -37.84 2.08 -11.26
CA ASP A 125 -36.84 1.74 -10.25
C ASP A 125 -37.30 0.61 -9.29
N GLY A 126 -38.45 -0.01 -9.55
CA GLY A 126 -39.12 -0.93 -8.64
C GLY A 126 -39.74 -0.26 -7.40
N GLY A 127 -39.74 1.08 -7.31
CA GLY A 127 -40.21 1.83 -6.13
C GLY A 127 -39.17 2.02 -5.02
N VAL A 128 -37.88 1.77 -5.28
CA VAL A 128 -36.78 1.93 -4.32
C VAL A 128 -36.61 3.38 -3.86
N GLU A 129 -36.65 4.36 -4.76
CA GLU A 129 -36.55 5.79 -4.42
C GLU A 129 -37.72 6.23 -3.54
N ASN A 130 -38.93 5.73 -3.86
CA ASN A 130 -40.14 5.97 -3.08
C ASN A 130 -40.04 5.37 -1.66
N LEU A 131 -39.46 4.17 -1.53
CA LEU A 131 -39.22 3.51 -0.25
C LEU A 131 -38.19 4.29 0.59
N ILE A 132 -37.06 4.69 0.01
CA ILE A 132 -36.04 5.51 0.72
C ILE A 132 -36.65 6.83 1.18
N ALA A 133 -37.40 7.52 0.31
CA ALA A 133 -38.07 8.77 0.65
C ALA A 133 -39.15 8.60 1.74
N PHE A 134 -39.82 7.45 1.81
CA PHE A 134 -40.75 7.10 2.89
C PHE A 134 -40.02 6.85 4.22
N LEU A 135 -38.96 6.05 4.20
CA LEU A 135 -38.13 5.75 5.38
C LEU A 135 -37.53 7.02 5.98
N GLU A 136 -36.91 7.87 5.16
CA GLU A 136 -36.40 9.17 5.61
C GLU A 136 -37.49 10.08 6.17
N ARG A 137 -38.67 10.12 5.53
CA ARG A 137 -39.81 10.92 6.01
C ARG A 137 -40.31 10.43 7.37
N ARG A 138 -40.45 9.12 7.56
CA ARG A 138 -40.89 8.50 8.82
C ARG A 138 -39.86 8.68 9.94
N MET A 139 -38.56 8.47 9.68
CA MET A 139 -37.48 8.71 10.66
C MET A 139 -37.39 10.18 11.12
N ASN A 140 -37.86 11.13 10.30
CA ASN A 140 -37.90 12.56 10.62
C ASN A 140 -39.23 13.05 11.22
N ALA A 141 -40.28 12.22 11.27
CA ALA A 141 -41.64 12.67 11.59
C ALA A 141 -41.78 13.41 12.94
N ASN A 142 -40.99 13.03 13.94
CA ASN A 142 -41.00 13.63 15.28
C ASN A 142 -39.81 14.57 15.57
N SER A 143 -38.98 14.89 14.57
CA SER A 143 -37.70 15.58 14.75
C SER A 143 -37.81 17.09 14.50
N LYS A 144 -38.28 17.86 15.50
CA LYS A 144 -38.47 19.33 15.38
C LYS A 144 -37.18 20.16 15.47
N SER A 145 -36.07 19.58 15.96
CA SER A 145 -34.74 20.20 15.95
C SER A 145 -33.66 19.11 15.92
N GLY A 146 -32.57 19.32 15.17
CA GLY A 146 -31.46 18.38 15.02
C GLY A 146 -31.12 18.05 13.55
N PRO A 147 -30.04 17.29 13.30
CA PRO A 147 -29.70 16.81 11.96
C PRO A 147 -30.83 15.94 11.38
N ARG A 148 -31.16 16.13 10.09
CA ARG A 148 -32.16 15.29 9.41
C ARG A 148 -31.66 13.84 9.33
N ALA A 149 -32.49 12.91 9.77
CA ALA A 149 -32.29 11.49 9.54
C ALA A 149 -32.25 11.22 8.03
N ARG A 150 -31.21 10.53 7.57
CA ARG A 150 -31.02 10.18 6.15
C ARG A 150 -30.44 8.78 6.02
N VAL A 151 -30.81 8.11 4.93
CA VAL A 151 -30.16 6.88 4.50
C VAL A 151 -28.82 7.29 3.87
N THR A 152 -27.72 6.84 4.48
CA THR A 152 -26.36 7.24 4.06
C THR A 152 -25.90 6.44 2.84
N LYS A 153 -26.38 5.19 2.73
CA LYS A 153 -26.20 4.31 1.57
C LYS A 153 -27.36 3.32 1.51
N SER A 154 -27.71 2.86 0.33
CA SER A 154 -28.66 1.76 0.12
C SER A 154 -28.16 0.82 -0.97
N ARG A 155 -28.56 -0.45 -0.91
CA ARG A 155 -28.43 -1.43 -2.01
C ARG A 155 -29.56 -2.44 -1.96
N VAL A 156 -29.99 -2.93 -3.12
CA VAL A 156 -31.00 -4.00 -3.22
C VAL A 156 -30.28 -5.35 -3.18
N GLU A 157 -30.76 -6.27 -2.35
CA GLU A 157 -30.31 -7.66 -2.23
C GLU A 157 -31.52 -8.59 -2.32
N GLY A 158 -31.71 -9.21 -3.49
CA GLY A 158 -32.90 -10.02 -3.77
C GLY A 158 -34.19 -9.22 -3.57
N ASP A 159 -35.00 -9.62 -2.58
CA ASP A 159 -36.25 -8.96 -2.19
C ASP A 159 -36.11 -7.95 -1.05
N SER A 160 -34.90 -7.77 -0.51
CA SER A 160 -34.61 -6.85 0.59
C SER A 160 -33.93 -5.58 0.08
N LEU A 161 -34.33 -4.42 0.61
CA LEU A 161 -33.53 -3.19 0.50
C LEU A 161 -32.66 -3.07 1.76
N VAL A 162 -31.34 -3.19 1.60
CA VAL A 162 -30.39 -2.96 2.70
C VAL A 162 -30.05 -1.47 2.75
N VAL A 163 -30.37 -0.83 3.88
CA VAL A 163 -30.12 0.59 4.12
C VAL A 163 -29.13 0.78 5.26
N PHE A 164 -28.22 1.75 5.11
CA PHE A 164 -27.21 2.10 6.09
C PHE A 164 -27.54 3.46 6.70
N VAL A 165 -27.79 3.51 8.00
CA VAL A 165 -28.12 4.72 8.77
C VAL A 165 -27.11 4.91 9.90
N ARG A 166 -27.06 6.12 10.48
CA ARG A 166 -26.20 6.35 11.66
C ARG A 166 -26.77 5.65 12.90
N PRO A 167 -25.95 5.32 13.92
CA PRO A 167 -26.39 4.56 15.10
C PRO A 167 -27.42 5.36 15.92
N ASP A 168 -27.30 6.69 15.94
CA ASP A 168 -28.30 7.60 16.55
C ASP A 168 -29.68 7.60 15.85
N LEU A 169 -29.83 6.84 14.77
CA LEU A 169 -31.07 6.65 14.01
C LEU A 169 -31.61 5.20 14.08
N ALA A 170 -30.87 4.26 14.70
CA ALA A 170 -31.21 2.84 14.78
C ALA A 170 -32.61 2.59 15.35
N ASP A 171 -32.88 3.11 16.55
CA ASP A 171 -34.20 3.02 17.20
C ASP A 171 -35.33 3.63 16.38
N ARG A 172 -35.03 4.63 15.54
CA ARG A 172 -36.01 5.27 14.66
C ARG A 172 -36.31 4.42 13.45
N MET A 173 -35.33 3.66 12.98
CA MET A 173 -35.44 2.72 11.87
C MET A 173 -36.22 1.46 12.29
N LEU A 174 -35.92 0.89 13.47
CA LEU A 174 -36.63 -0.28 14.01
C LEU A 174 -38.12 -0.01 14.26
N ARG A 175 -38.50 1.20 14.69
CA ARG A 175 -39.90 1.63 14.81
C ARG A 175 -40.67 1.71 13.49
N LEU A 176 -40.03 1.42 12.34
CA LEU A 176 -40.68 1.34 11.04
C LEU A 176 -41.06 -0.10 10.65
N ASN A 177 -40.76 -1.10 11.50
CA ASN A 177 -41.34 -2.43 11.36
C ASN A 177 -42.88 -2.36 11.40
N ASP A 178 -43.52 -3.20 10.60
CA ASP A 178 -44.96 -3.26 10.33
C ASP A 178 -45.59 -1.95 9.80
N SER A 179 -44.78 -0.95 9.42
CA SER A 179 -45.31 0.31 8.91
C SER A 179 -45.90 0.13 7.50
N LEU A 180 -47.12 0.66 7.30
CA LEU A 180 -47.81 0.58 6.02
C LEU A 180 -47.16 1.52 4.98
N PHE A 181 -46.67 0.94 3.88
CA PHE A 181 -46.07 1.60 2.73
C PHE A 181 -46.79 1.19 1.44
N ALA A 182 -47.44 2.16 0.78
CA ALA A 182 -48.09 1.98 -0.53
C ALA A 182 -49.01 0.73 -0.65
N GLY A 183 -49.65 0.32 0.46
CA GLY A 183 -50.57 -0.82 0.53
C GLY A 183 -49.99 -2.10 1.16
N SER A 184 -48.68 -2.17 1.43
CA SER A 184 -48.02 -3.32 2.03
C SER A 184 -47.38 -2.96 3.38
N HIS A 185 -47.30 -3.92 4.30
CA HIS A 185 -46.54 -3.76 5.54
C HIS A 185 -45.05 -4.00 5.26
N LEU A 186 -44.20 -3.14 5.81
CA LEU A 186 -42.74 -3.30 5.74
C LEU A 186 -42.23 -4.10 6.95
N VAL A 187 -41.39 -5.09 6.70
CA VAL A 187 -40.61 -5.74 7.76
C VAL A 187 -39.24 -5.09 7.79
N VAL A 188 -38.80 -4.60 8.96
CA VAL A 188 -37.57 -3.85 9.17
C VAL A 188 -36.76 -4.47 10.31
N GLU A 189 -35.66 -5.11 9.97
CA GLU A 189 -34.80 -5.84 10.92
C GLU A 189 -33.34 -5.36 10.86
N PRO A 190 -32.55 -5.49 11.94
CA PRO A 190 -31.11 -5.32 11.88
C PRO A 190 -30.48 -6.28 10.87
N TYR A 191 -29.70 -5.73 9.93
CA TYR A 191 -28.94 -6.51 8.97
C TYR A 191 -27.54 -6.74 9.52
N ASP A 192 -27.28 -7.96 9.99
CA ASP A 192 -25.92 -8.41 10.28
C ASP A 192 -25.16 -8.63 8.96
N ALA A 193 -23.99 -8.01 8.86
CA ALA A 193 -23.10 -8.14 7.71
C ALA A 193 -22.27 -9.45 7.73
N SER A 194 -22.32 -10.23 8.81
CA SER A 194 -21.69 -11.55 8.85
C SER A 194 -22.41 -12.50 7.88
N SER A 195 -21.78 -12.77 6.74
CA SER A 195 -22.43 -13.51 5.64
C SER A 195 -22.83 -14.93 6.04
N SER A 196 -22.19 -15.51 7.05
CA SER A 196 -22.59 -16.78 7.68
C SER A 196 -23.88 -16.64 8.49
N ALA A 197 -23.98 -15.73 9.47
CA ALA A 197 -25.21 -15.64 10.28
C ALA A 197 -26.41 -15.10 9.47
N ALA A 198 -26.16 -14.25 8.47
CA ALA A 198 -27.16 -13.81 7.52
C ALA A 198 -27.62 -14.91 6.53
N LEU A 199 -26.84 -15.97 6.37
CA LEU A 199 -27.17 -17.18 5.63
C LEU A 199 -27.93 -18.17 6.54
N ASP A 200 -27.47 -18.37 7.78
CA ASP A 200 -28.14 -19.23 8.79
C ASP A 200 -29.59 -18.81 9.04
N ARG A 201 -29.84 -17.50 9.16
CA ARG A 201 -31.19 -16.93 9.34
C ARG A 201 -32.12 -17.15 8.14
N GLU A 202 -31.59 -17.45 6.96
CA GLU A 202 -32.39 -17.79 5.77
C GLU A 202 -32.50 -19.30 5.52
N LEU A 203 -31.53 -20.12 5.94
CA LEU A 203 -31.72 -21.58 5.95
C LEU A 203 -32.73 -21.99 7.02
N GLY A 204 -32.64 -21.43 8.24
CA GLY A 204 -33.48 -21.82 9.38
C GLY A 204 -34.98 -21.58 9.20
N THR A 205 -35.41 -20.73 8.26
CA THR A 205 -36.83 -20.54 7.92
C THR A 205 -37.39 -21.61 6.99
N THR A 206 -36.53 -22.41 6.35
CA THR A 206 -36.94 -23.39 5.31
C THR A 206 -37.05 -24.83 5.79
N THR A 207 -36.36 -25.19 6.88
CA THR A 207 -36.17 -26.60 7.30
C THR A 207 -36.87 -26.97 8.62
N GLY A 208 -37.60 -26.06 9.25
CA GLY A 208 -38.33 -26.30 10.52
C GLY A 208 -37.45 -26.60 11.75
N THR A 209 -36.15 -26.78 11.54
CA THR A 209 -35.11 -26.99 12.54
C THR A 209 -34.05 -25.94 12.29
N SER A 210 -33.73 -25.13 13.30
CA SER A 210 -32.72 -24.07 13.18
C SER A 210 -31.31 -24.67 13.17
N PRO A 211 -30.57 -24.69 12.04
CA PRO A 211 -29.15 -25.01 12.09
C PRO A 211 -28.43 -23.88 12.85
N SER A 212 -27.52 -24.22 13.75
CA SER A 212 -26.72 -23.18 14.42
C SER A 212 -25.65 -22.64 13.49
N THR A 213 -25.18 -21.41 13.74
CA THR A 213 -24.01 -20.85 13.02
C THR A 213 -22.76 -21.72 13.13
N ALA A 214 -22.64 -22.53 14.19
CA ALA A 214 -21.56 -23.52 14.31
C ALA A 214 -21.73 -24.67 13.32
N ASP A 215 -22.95 -25.14 13.04
CA ASP A 215 -23.22 -26.25 12.12
C ASP A 215 -22.93 -25.85 10.67
N THR A 216 -23.45 -24.70 10.21
CA THR A 216 -23.19 -24.20 8.85
C THR A 216 -21.71 -23.92 8.64
N LYS A 217 -21.03 -23.31 9.62
CA LYS A 217 -19.57 -23.13 9.59
C LYS A 217 -18.84 -24.47 9.48
N SER A 218 -19.24 -25.48 10.26
CA SER A 218 -18.59 -26.79 10.26
C SER A 218 -18.77 -27.51 8.91
N LYS A 219 -19.97 -27.47 8.33
CA LYS A 219 -20.25 -28.02 7.00
C LYS A 219 -19.46 -27.29 5.90
N MET A 220 -19.40 -25.96 5.93
CA MET A 220 -18.54 -25.18 5.01
C MET A 220 -17.06 -25.53 5.14
N THR A 221 -16.54 -25.69 6.37
CA THR A 221 -15.15 -26.13 6.60
C THR A 221 -14.90 -27.51 6.01
N MET A 222 -15.83 -28.46 6.20
CA MET A 222 -15.73 -29.82 5.65
C MET A 222 -15.68 -29.81 4.11
N ILE A 223 -16.53 -29.02 3.48
CA ILE A 223 -16.60 -28.88 2.01
C ILE A 223 -15.32 -28.24 1.47
N LEU A 224 -14.80 -27.20 2.14
CA LEU A 224 -13.50 -26.61 1.81
C LEU A 224 -12.36 -27.62 1.95
N SER A 225 -12.32 -28.43 3.02
CA SER A 225 -11.26 -29.43 3.20
C SER A 225 -11.31 -30.57 2.18
N LYS A 226 -12.51 -30.96 1.74
CA LYS A 226 -12.75 -32.00 0.71
C LYS A 226 -12.36 -31.53 -0.69
N ARG A 227 -12.36 -30.21 -0.93
CA ARG A 227 -12.11 -29.54 -2.21
C ARG A 227 -10.77 -28.81 -2.28
N TYR A 228 -9.96 -28.89 -1.24
CA TYR A 228 -8.63 -28.31 -1.19
C TYR A 228 -7.57 -29.42 -1.29
N TYR A 229 -6.68 -29.29 -2.26
CA TYR A 229 -5.58 -30.21 -2.52
C TYR A 229 -4.28 -29.54 -2.07
N PRO A 230 -3.67 -29.96 -0.93
CA PRO A 230 -2.52 -29.28 -0.36
C PRO A 230 -1.27 -29.28 -1.26
N ASP A 231 -0.99 -30.42 -1.90
CA ASP A 231 0.25 -30.63 -2.68
C ASP A 231 0.33 -29.70 -3.90
N THR A 232 -0.81 -29.43 -4.53
CA THR A 232 -0.93 -28.52 -5.69
C THR A 232 -1.45 -27.13 -5.31
N LYS A 233 -1.72 -26.89 -4.02
CA LYS A 233 -2.37 -25.68 -3.48
C LYS A 233 -3.61 -25.25 -4.29
N LEU A 234 -4.41 -26.24 -4.69
CA LEU A 234 -5.60 -26.06 -5.53
C LEU A 234 -6.86 -26.05 -4.67
N LEU A 235 -7.69 -25.04 -4.82
CA LEU A 235 -9.04 -24.99 -4.26
C LEU A 235 -10.07 -25.17 -5.39
N ASP A 236 -10.67 -26.36 -5.47
CA ASP A 236 -11.65 -26.74 -6.49
C ASP A 236 -13.08 -26.35 -6.06
N LEU A 237 -13.49 -25.16 -6.47
CA LEU A 237 -14.85 -24.65 -6.29
C LEU A 237 -15.67 -24.83 -7.57
N SER A 238 -15.41 -25.84 -8.40
CA SER A 238 -16.21 -26.16 -9.58
C SER A 238 -17.52 -26.89 -9.23
N LYS A 239 -18.54 -26.74 -10.08
CA LYS A 239 -19.80 -27.50 -10.05
C LYS A 239 -20.56 -27.44 -8.71
N LEU A 240 -20.46 -26.34 -7.97
CA LEU A 240 -20.97 -26.20 -6.58
C LEU A 240 -22.47 -26.50 -6.46
N SER A 241 -23.28 -26.08 -7.43
CA SER A 241 -24.74 -26.32 -7.44
C SER A 241 -25.14 -27.80 -7.52
N SER A 242 -24.22 -28.68 -7.93
CA SER A 242 -24.40 -30.13 -8.01
C SER A 242 -23.70 -30.92 -6.89
N ASP A 243 -23.02 -30.23 -5.98
CA ASP A 243 -22.34 -30.87 -4.85
C ASP A 243 -23.37 -31.47 -3.87
N PRO A 244 -23.33 -32.79 -3.57
CA PRO A 244 -24.32 -33.42 -2.70
C PRO A 244 -24.40 -32.81 -1.30
N ASP A 245 -23.27 -32.35 -0.75
CA ASP A 245 -23.21 -31.78 0.60
C ASP A 245 -23.82 -30.36 0.61
N LEU A 246 -23.67 -29.59 -0.48
CA LEU A 246 -24.31 -28.29 -0.64
C LEU A 246 -25.81 -28.39 -0.95
N VAL A 247 -26.21 -29.37 -1.78
CA VAL A 247 -27.62 -29.66 -2.09
C VAL A 247 -28.37 -30.11 -0.83
N ALA A 248 -27.76 -30.98 -0.01
CA ALA A 248 -28.33 -31.42 1.27
C ALA A 248 -28.49 -30.28 2.30
N MET A 249 -27.77 -29.16 2.16
CA MET A 249 -27.98 -27.95 2.96
C MET A 249 -29.05 -27.01 2.41
N GLY A 250 -29.56 -27.22 1.19
CA GLY A 250 -30.59 -26.38 0.58
C GLY A 250 -30.15 -24.94 0.25
N ILE A 251 -28.84 -24.66 0.23
CA ILE A 251 -28.28 -23.31 0.06
C ILE A 251 -28.67 -22.67 -1.28
N PHE A 252 -28.89 -23.48 -2.31
CA PHE A 252 -29.26 -23.00 -3.66
C PHE A 252 -30.78 -22.94 -3.90
N ASN A 253 -31.61 -23.16 -2.87
CA ASN A 253 -33.07 -23.10 -3.00
C ASN A 253 -33.62 -21.66 -3.12
N GLN A 254 -32.82 -20.64 -2.76
CA GLN A 254 -33.20 -19.22 -2.82
C GLN A 254 -32.05 -18.36 -3.37
N THR A 255 -32.37 -17.35 -4.17
CA THR A 255 -31.37 -16.42 -4.73
C THR A 255 -30.67 -15.58 -3.65
N SER A 256 -31.32 -15.36 -2.50
CA SER A 256 -30.70 -14.61 -1.39
C SER A 256 -29.61 -15.43 -0.69
N THR A 257 -29.84 -16.72 -0.45
CA THR A 257 -28.87 -17.64 0.16
C THR A 257 -27.70 -17.90 -0.79
N GLU A 258 -27.97 -18.11 -2.08
CA GLU A 258 -26.96 -18.21 -3.14
C GLU A 258 -26.00 -17.00 -3.14
N SER A 259 -26.54 -15.77 -3.10
CA SER A 259 -25.74 -14.54 -3.15
C SER A 259 -24.82 -14.33 -1.93
N LYS A 260 -25.15 -14.95 -0.78
CA LYS A 260 -24.38 -14.87 0.47
C LYS A 260 -23.43 -16.04 0.66
N PHE A 261 -23.69 -17.17 0.00
CA PHE A 261 -22.92 -18.40 0.15
C PHE A 261 -21.44 -18.19 -0.12
N PHE A 262 -21.07 -17.62 -1.27
CA PHE A 262 -19.66 -17.47 -1.64
C PHE A 262 -18.88 -16.51 -0.73
N PRO A 263 -19.40 -15.32 -0.34
CA PRO A 263 -18.83 -14.51 0.72
C PRO A 263 -18.68 -15.25 2.07
N ALA A 264 -19.67 -16.05 2.48
CA ALA A 264 -19.60 -16.84 3.71
C ALA A 264 -18.52 -17.92 3.63
N LEU A 265 -18.43 -18.66 2.52
CA LEU A 265 -17.42 -19.68 2.27
C LEU A 265 -16.00 -19.10 2.34
N MET A 266 -15.77 -17.96 1.67
CA MET A 266 -14.51 -17.22 1.77
C MET A 266 -14.21 -16.80 3.21
N LYS A 267 -15.22 -16.36 3.98
CA LYS A 267 -15.04 -15.97 5.38
C LYS A 267 -14.71 -17.16 6.28
N VAL A 268 -15.31 -18.33 6.06
CA VAL A 268 -14.97 -19.57 6.78
C VAL A 268 -13.53 -19.97 6.49
N TRP A 269 -13.07 -19.89 5.24
CA TRP A 269 -11.66 -20.08 4.90
C TRP A 269 -10.75 -19.13 5.67
N GLU A 270 -11.06 -17.82 5.70
CA GLU A 270 -10.26 -16.84 6.46
C GLU A 270 -10.13 -17.20 7.96
N MET A 271 -11.16 -17.78 8.57
CA MET A 271 -11.14 -18.18 9.98
C MET A 271 -10.24 -19.39 10.28
N GLY A 272 -9.79 -20.12 9.25
CA GLY A 272 -8.84 -21.24 9.41
C GLY A 272 -7.40 -20.83 9.67
N PHE A 273 -7.07 -19.54 9.54
CA PHE A 273 -5.69 -19.04 9.59
C PHE A 273 -5.52 -17.95 10.64
N THR A 274 -4.43 -18.02 11.40
CA THR A 274 -4.02 -16.96 12.34
C THR A 274 -3.22 -15.85 11.67
N ASN A 275 -2.60 -16.13 10.52
CA ASN A 275 -1.74 -15.21 9.78
C ASN A 275 -2.23 -14.98 8.33
N THR A 276 -2.37 -13.71 7.95
CA THR A 276 -2.75 -13.28 6.59
C THR A 276 -1.78 -13.73 5.50
N VAL A 277 -0.49 -13.89 5.81
CA VAL A 277 0.54 -14.36 4.87
C VAL A 277 0.31 -15.83 4.54
N GLN A 278 0.31 -16.70 5.55
CA GLN A 278 0.03 -18.14 5.42
C GLN A 278 -1.27 -18.40 4.64
N ARG A 279 -2.33 -17.63 4.93
CA ARG A 279 -3.63 -17.72 4.24
C ARG A 279 -3.54 -17.47 2.72
N ARG A 280 -2.66 -16.56 2.29
CA ARG A 280 -2.45 -16.22 0.87
C ARG A 280 -1.56 -17.25 0.18
N GLU A 281 -0.53 -17.71 0.87
CA GLU A 281 0.41 -18.74 0.38
C GLU A 281 -0.20 -20.15 0.30
N ALA A 282 -1.31 -20.39 1.00
CA ALA A 282 -2.03 -21.65 1.00
C ALA A 282 -2.73 -21.98 -0.33
N VAL A 283 -3.13 -20.99 -1.14
CA VAL A 283 -3.86 -21.24 -2.39
C VAL A 283 -3.17 -20.51 -3.54
N GLU A 284 -2.62 -21.27 -4.47
CA GLU A 284 -2.01 -20.73 -5.71
C GLU A 284 -2.95 -20.93 -6.92
N SER A 285 -3.86 -21.92 -6.85
CA SER A 285 -4.76 -22.29 -7.92
C SER A 285 -6.22 -22.34 -7.46
N VAL A 286 -7.15 -21.84 -8.27
CA VAL A 286 -8.60 -21.91 -7.98
C VAL A 286 -9.36 -22.29 -9.25
N SER A 287 -10.24 -23.30 -9.18
CA SER A 287 -11.26 -23.53 -10.21
C SER A 287 -12.62 -23.05 -9.74
N LEU A 288 -13.33 -22.37 -10.64
CA LEU A 288 -14.73 -21.97 -10.57
C LEU A 288 -15.49 -22.45 -11.82
N ALA A 289 -15.01 -23.50 -12.48
CA ALA A 289 -15.62 -24.03 -13.69
C ALA A 289 -17.05 -24.55 -13.46
N HIS A 290 -17.86 -24.53 -14.53
CA HIS A 290 -19.21 -25.10 -14.55
C HIS A 290 -20.17 -24.58 -13.46
N ASN A 291 -19.95 -23.37 -12.94
CA ASN A 291 -20.82 -22.74 -11.93
C ASN A 291 -21.92 -21.87 -12.55
N GLN A 292 -22.09 -21.90 -13.87
CA GLN A 292 -23.11 -21.14 -14.62
C GLN A 292 -23.05 -19.61 -14.40
N LEU A 293 -21.89 -19.10 -13.98
CA LEU A 293 -21.70 -17.69 -13.60
C LEU A 293 -22.01 -16.77 -14.78
N THR A 294 -22.98 -15.88 -14.61
CA THR A 294 -23.31 -14.83 -15.59
C THR A 294 -22.45 -13.58 -15.41
N ALA A 295 -21.87 -13.39 -14.21
CA ALA A 295 -20.88 -12.38 -13.89
C ALA A 295 -20.07 -12.79 -12.65
N VAL A 296 -18.81 -12.35 -12.58
CA VAL A 296 -17.91 -12.60 -11.44
C VAL A 296 -18.31 -11.79 -10.19
N THR A 297 -19.33 -10.93 -10.28
CA THR A 297 -19.88 -10.16 -9.15
C THR A 297 -20.28 -11.05 -7.97
N ALA A 298 -20.89 -12.21 -8.25
CA ALA A 298 -21.28 -13.21 -7.25
C ALA A 298 -20.08 -13.79 -6.47
N VAL A 299 -18.89 -13.82 -7.09
CA VAL A 299 -17.66 -14.42 -6.53
C VAL A 299 -16.57 -13.38 -6.23
N THR A 300 -16.90 -12.08 -6.24
CA THR A 300 -15.93 -10.97 -6.16
C THR A 300 -14.97 -11.05 -4.97
N THR A 301 -15.40 -11.62 -3.85
CA THR A 301 -14.61 -11.81 -2.63
C THR A 301 -13.37 -12.66 -2.83
N LEU A 302 -13.31 -13.53 -3.84
CA LEU A 302 -12.11 -14.31 -4.18
C LEU A 302 -10.86 -13.42 -4.30
N SER A 303 -11.02 -12.26 -4.96
CA SER A 303 -9.94 -11.26 -5.17
C SER A 303 -9.50 -10.52 -3.90
N GLN A 304 -10.15 -10.76 -2.77
CA GLN A 304 -9.84 -10.19 -1.45
C GLN A 304 -9.23 -11.26 -0.53
N THR A 305 -9.73 -12.50 -0.62
CA THR A 305 -9.23 -13.66 0.12
C THR A 305 -7.87 -14.11 -0.45
N PHE A 306 -7.81 -14.28 -1.78
CA PHE A 306 -6.65 -14.79 -2.52
C PHE A 306 -6.23 -13.81 -3.66
N PRO A 307 -5.72 -12.62 -3.33
CA PRO A 307 -5.32 -11.63 -4.35
C PRO A 307 -4.10 -12.03 -5.19
N ASP A 308 -3.35 -13.05 -4.74
CA ASP A 308 -2.00 -13.38 -5.22
C ASP A 308 -1.93 -14.73 -5.99
N ILE A 309 -3.09 -15.33 -6.34
CA ILE A 309 -3.18 -16.59 -7.11
C ILE A 309 -2.49 -16.49 -8.47
N LYS A 310 -1.96 -17.64 -8.92
CA LYS A 310 -1.32 -17.83 -10.22
C LYS A 310 -2.27 -18.44 -11.25
N ASN A 311 -3.13 -19.35 -10.84
CA ASN A 311 -3.99 -20.12 -11.75
C ASN A 311 -5.47 -19.90 -11.42
N LEU A 312 -6.26 -19.50 -12.41
CA LEU A 312 -7.71 -19.31 -12.28
C LEU A 312 -8.44 -19.97 -13.45
N ASP A 313 -9.33 -20.89 -13.14
CA ASP A 313 -10.20 -21.55 -14.12
C ASP A 313 -11.64 -21.05 -13.94
N LEU A 314 -12.20 -20.50 -15.02
CA LEU A 314 -13.57 -20.00 -15.15
C LEU A 314 -14.27 -20.65 -16.35
N SER A 315 -13.76 -21.78 -16.84
CA SER A 315 -14.30 -22.48 -18.00
C SER A 315 -15.76 -22.92 -17.82
N HIS A 316 -16.48 -23.09 -18.93
CA HIS A 316 -17.88 -23.54 -18.94
C HIS A 316 -18.82 -22.70 -18.04
N ASN A 317 -18.65 -21.39 -18.04
CA ASN A 317 -19.55 -20.43 -17.39
C ASN A 317 -20.34 -19.62 -18.46
N ASN A 318 -21.22 -18.72 -18.03
CA ASN A 318 -22.12 -17.97 -18.92
C ASN A 318 -21.73 -16.48 -18.96
N LEU A 319 -20.43 -16.19 -19.00
CA LEU A 319 -19.90 -14.82 -19.05
C LEU A 319 -20.14 -14.24 -20.46
N LYS A 320 -21.11 -13.32 -20.59
CA LYS A 320 -21.59 -12.85 -21.91
C LYS A 320 -20.83 -11.68 -22.50
N ASP A 321 -20.22 -10.83 -21.67
CA ASP A 321 -19.51 -9.63 -22.12
C ASP A 321 -18.35 -9.27 -21.19
N TYR A 322 -17.52 -8.30 -21.57
CA TYR A 322 -16.44 -7.81 -20.71
C TYR A 322 -16.93 -7.20 -19.38
N ARG A 323 -18.20 -6.78 -19.26
CA ARG A 323 -18.73 -6.24 -17.99
C ARG A 323 -18.85 -7.36 -16.95
N SER A 324 -19.24 -8.56 -17.38
CA SER A 324 -19.38 -9.75 -16.53
C SER A 324 -18.13 -10.07 -15.71
N ILE A 325 -16.92 -9.86 -16.26
CA ILE A 325 -15.62 -10.09 -15.60
C ILE A 325 -14.93 -8.80 -15.10
N SER A 326 -15.47 -7.62 -15.45
CA SER A 326 -14.84 -6.31 -15.17
C SER A 326 -14.54 -6.00 -13.71
N ALA A 327 -15.24 -6.63 -12.75
CA ALA A 327 -14.97 -6.46 -11.32
C ALA A 327 -13.60 -7.00 -10.89
N TRP A 328 -12.99 -7.88 -11.68
CA TRP A 328 -11.63 -8.38 -11.50
C TRP A 328 -10.59 -7.73 -12.42
N ARG A 329 -10.98 -6.70 -13.18
CA ARG A 329 -10.04 -5.88 -13.94
C ARG A 329 -8.98 -5.30 -12.99
N TRP A 330 -7.69 -5.52 -13.32
CA TRP A 330 -6.54 -5.13 -12.51
C TRP A 330 -6.41 -5.84 -11.14
N LYS A 331 -7.14 -6.95 -10.92
CA LYS A 331 -6.92 -7.90 -9.80
C LYS A 331 -5.96 -9.01 -10.25
N PHE A 332 -5.64 -9.92 -9.32
CA PHE A 332 -4.78 -11.09 -9.56
C PHE A 332 -3.51 -10.72 -10.33
N ARG A 333 -2.69 -9.83 -9.75
CA ARG A 333 -1.50 -9.28 -10.44
C ARG A 333 -0.41 -10.33 -10.66
N ASN A 334 -0.52 -11.47 -10.00
CA ASN A 334 0.34 -12.63 -10.13
C ASN A 334 -0.29 -13.76 -10.97
N LEU A 335 -1.43 -13.50 -11.65
CA LEU A 335 -2.08 -14.51 -12.50
C LEU A 335 -1.21 -14.83 -13.73
N GLU A 336 -0.86 -16.11 -13.87
CA GLU A 336 -0.03 -16.70 -14.92
C GLU A 336 -0.88 -17.56 -15.86
N PHE A 337 -1.89 -18.26 -15.35
CA PHE A 337 -2.84 -19.08 -16.11
C PHE A 337 -4.29 -18.61 -15.90
N LEU A 338 -5.04 -18.45 -16.99
CA LEU A 338 -6.46 -18.15 -17.00
C LEU A 338 -7.19 -19.05 -18.00
N ASP A 339 -8.16 -19.84 -17.54
CA ASP A 339 -9.08 -20.55 -18.45
C ASP A 339 -10.46 -19.87 -18.47
N LEU A 340 -10.91 -19.53 -19.68
CA LEU A 340 -12.20 -18.94 -20.02
C LEU A 340 -12.83 -19.67 -21.22
N THR A 341 -12.41 -20.91 -21.47
CA THR A 341 -12.98 -21.80 -22.50
C THR A 341 -14.48 -22.00 -22.25
N GLU A 342 -15.28 -22.17 -23.32
CA GLU A 342 -16.75 -22.27 -23.25
C GLU A 342 -17.43 -21.13 -22.47
N ASN A 343 -16.96 -19.90 -22.64
CA ASN A 343 -17.68 -18.68 -22.25
C ASN A 343 -17.97 -17.82 -23.50
N PRO A 344 -19.19 -17.28 -23.68
CA PRO A 344 -19.56 -16.56 -24.90
C PRO A 344 -18.63 -15.39 -25.29
N PHE A 345 -18.13 -14.61 -24.33
CA PHE A 345 -17.25 -13.47 -24.63
C PHE A 345 -15.84 -13.86 -25.08
N SER A 346 -15.44 -15.13 -24.97
CA SER A 346 -14.12 -15.61 -25.40
C SER A 346 -13.95 -15.64 -26.92
N ALA A 347 -15.05 -15.52 -27.67
CA ALA A 347 -15.06 -15.39 -29.13
C ALA A 347 -14.92 -13.94 -29.64
N GLU A 348 -14.85 -12.95 -28.76
CA GLU A 348 -14.73 -11.52 -29.13
C GLU A 348 -13.35 -11.21 -29.76
N PRO A 349 -13.26 -10.41 -30.84
CA PRO A 349 -11.99 -10.18 -31.55
C PRO A 349 -10.83 -9.68 -30.69
N ASN A 350 -11.13 -8.81 -29.72
CA ASN A 350 -10.13 -8.19 -28.83
C ASN A 350 -9.94 -8.95 -27.51
N PHE A 351 -10.38 -10.21 -27.43
CA PHE A 351 -10.38 -11.02 -26.20
C PHE A 351 -8.97 -11.20 -25.64
N LYS A 352 -8.03 -11.74 -26.44
CA LYS A 352 -6.63 -11.97 -26.05
C LYS A 352 -5.96 -10.69 -25.55
N GLU A 353 -6.00 -9.62 -26.34
CA GLU A 353 -5.39 -8.33 -25.98
C GLU A 353 -6.00 -7.75 -24.70
N THR A 354 -7.32 -7.86 -24.54
CA THR A 354 -8.01 -7.33 -23.34
C THR A 354 -7.65 -8.12 -22.09
N MET A 355 -7.58 -9.46 -22.15
CA MET A 355 -7.14 -10.29 -21.02
C MET A 355 -5.67 -10.04 -20.67
N MET A 356 -4.78 -10.03 -21.67
CA MET A 356 -3.36 -9.68 -21.49
C MET A 356 -3.19 -8.30 -20.84
N ARG A 357 -3.98 -7.30 -21.26
CA ARG A 357 -3.95 -5.96 -20.67
C ARG A 357 -4.43 -5.96 -19.22
N TRP A 358 -5.44 -6.75 -18.85
CA TRP A 358 -5.99 -6.75 -17.49
C TRP A 358 -5.13 -7.53 -16.49
N PHE A 359 -4.44 -8.57 -16.98
CA PHE A 359 -3.59 -9.49 -16.22
C PHE A 359 -2.15 -9.43 -16.77
N PRO A 360 -1.27 -8.56 -16.23
CA PRO A 360 0.03 -8.27 -16.84
C PRO A 360 1.01 -9.45 -16.87
N LYS A 361 0.92 -10.38 -15.90
CA LYS A 361 1.76 -11.59 -15.84
C LYS A 361 1.14 -12.81 -16.53
N LEU A 362 -0.01 -12.66 -17.19
CA LEU A 362 -0.70 -13.76 -17.85
C LEU A 362 0.18 -14.34 -18.97
N GLN A 363 0.54 -15.61 -18.83
CA GLN A 363 1.35 -16.43 -19.74
C GLN A 363 0.47 -17.34 -20.58
N THR A 364 -0.55 -17.98 -19.98
CA THR A 364 -1.43 -18.95 -20.66
C THR A 364 -2.89 -18.54 -20.54
N LEU A 365 -3.60 -18.48 -21.67
CA LEU A 365 -5.02 -18.16 -21.78
C LEU A 365 -5.74 -19.25 -22.59
N ASN A 366 -6.74 -19.92 -22.01
CA ASN A 366 -7.48 -21.02 -22.65
C ASN A 366 -6.53 -22.10 -23.22
N ASN A 367 -5.52 -22.50 -22.44
CA ASN A 367 -4.44 -23.43 -22.82
C ASN A 367 -3.53 -22.97 -23.98
N VAL A 368 -3.66 -21.73 -24.45
CA VAL A 368 -2.75 -21.11 -25.45
C VAL A 368 -1.76 -20.19 -24.75
N ILE A 369 -0.47 -20.33 -25.08
CA ILE A 369 0.57 -19.41 -24.60
C ILE A 369 0.37 -18.03 -25.27
N VAL A 370 0.16 -17.01 -24.44
CA VAL A 370 -0.06 -15.61 -24.84
C VAL A 370 1.08 -14.67 -24.48
N ARG A 371 1.98 -15.08 -23.57
CA ARG A 371 3.28 -14.45 -23.30
C ARG A 371 4.30 -15.48 -22.85
N THR A 372 5.59 -15.22 -23.10
CA THR A 372 6.68 -15.94 -22.44
C THR A 372 7.16 -15.23 -21.15
N ALA A 373 7.95 -15.93 -20.33
CA ALA A 373 8.55 -15.34 -19.14
C ALA A 373 9.55 -14.22 -19.50
N GLU A 374 10.27 -14.38 -20.61
CA GLU A 374 11.22 -13.41 -21.16
C GLU A 374 10.51 -12.14 -21.64
N GLU A 375 9.35 -12.26 -22.30
CA GLU A 375 8.55 -11.11 -22.72
C GLU A 375 8.02 -10.31 -21.50
N ILE A 376 7.60 -11.01 -20.44
CA ILE A 376 7.17 -10.38 -19.17
C ILE A 376 8.36 -9.71 -18.46
N ALA A 377 9.55 -10.32 -18.48
CA ALA A 377 10.77 -9.74 -17.94
C ALA A 377 11.24 -8.52 -18.75
N ALA A 378 11.15 -8.57 -20.08
CA ALA A 378 11.45 -7.43 -20.96
C ALA A 378 10.51 -6.25 -20.72
N GLN A 379 9.22 -6.50 -20.45
CA GLN A 379 8.24 -5.46 -20.06
C GLN A 379 8.54 -4.78 -18.71
N LYS A 380 9.40 -5.36 -17.86
CA LYS A 380 9.86 -4.69 -16.63
C LYS A 380 10.97 -3.66 -16.87
N LYS A 381 11.73 -3.76 -17.97
CA LYS A 381 12.85 -2.84 -18.22
C LYS A 381 12.32 -1.43 -18.44
N THR A 382 12.74 -0.52 -17.58
CA THR A 382 12.33 0.88 -17.70
C THR A 382 13.09 1.55 -18.85
N PRO A 383 12.53 2.57 -19.55
CA PRO A 383 13.24 3.23 -20.64
C PRO A 383 14.54 3.95 -20.22
N ILE A 384 14.71 4.19 -18.92
CA ILE A 384 15.92 4.74 -18.30
C ILE A 384 16.30 3.76 -17.17
N PRO A 385 17.26 2.85 -17.39
CA PRO A 385 17.58 1.80 -16.43
C PRO A 385 18.12 2.36 -15.12
N VAL A 386 17.70 1.78 -14.00
CA VAL A 386 18.17 2.11 -12.65
C VAL A 386 19.69 1.90 -12.57
N GLN A 387 20.42 2.98 -12.26
CA GLN A 387 21.88 2.99 -12.10
C GLN A 387 22.28 2.79 -10.63
N ALA A 388 23.58 2.56 -10.40
CA ALA A 388 24.16 2.65 -9.07
C ALA A 388 24.09 4.10 -8.53
N PRO A 389 24.07 4.31 -7.20
CA PRO A 389 24.01 5.65 -6.60
C PRO A 389 25.19 6.53 -7.00
N HIS A 390 24.94 7.81 -7.29
CA HIS A 390 26.01 8.77 -7.60
C HIS A 390 26.51 9.45 -6.33
N PHE A 391 27.72 9.08 -5.88
CA PHE A 391 28.28 9.55 -4.61
C PHE A 391 29.66 10.20 -4.81
N GLN A 392 29.70 11.54 -4.78
CA GLN A 392 30.93 12.34 -4.84
C GLN A 392 31.26 12.92 -3.46
N ASP A 393 32.32 12.40 -2.84
CA ASP A 393 32.74 12.75 -1.49
C ASP A 393 34.27 12.58 -1.33
N ASP A 394 35.03 13.51 -1.93
CA ASP A 394 36.50 13.46 -2.06
C ASP A 394 37.27 13.57 -0.71
N GLY A 395 36.58 13.49 0.43
CA GLY A 395 37.17 13.48 1.77
C GLY A 395 36.41 12.62 2.80
N GLN A 396 35.51 11.73 2.37
CA GLN A 396 34.62 10.93 3.24
C GLN A 396 33.80 11.79 4.23
N ILE A 397 33.51 13.05 3.89
CA ILE A 397 32.81 14.01 4.74
C ILE A 397 31.33 13.62 4.84
N ALA A 398 30.69 13.32 3.70
CA ALA A 398 29.31 12.87 3.66
C ALA A 398 29.15 11.48 4.26
N GLU A 399 30.05 10.53 3.97
CA GLU A 399 29.96 9.18 4.55
C GLU A 399 30.04 9.23 6.09
N ASN A 400 31.06 9.90 6.64
CA ASN A 400 31.23 10.01 8.09
C ASN A 400 30.07 10.78 8.74
N PHE A 401 29.59 11.86 8.10
CA PHE A 401 28.42 12.60 8.56
C PHE A 401 27.19 11.71 8.65
N ILE A 402 26.82 11.01 7.58
CA ILE A 402 25.59 10.21 7.51
C ILE A 402 25.60 9.08 8.54
N ARG A 403 26.70 8.32 8.62
CA ARG A 403 26.86 7.22 9.58
C ARG A 403 26.71 7.72 11.02
N ALA A 404 27.39 8.80 11.38
CA ALA A 404 27.28 9.39 12.71
C ALA A 404 25.89 10.02 12.96
N PHE A 405 25.27 10.61 11.93
CA PHE A 405 24.00 11.31 12.03
C PHE A 405 22.88 10.36 12.43
N PHE A 406 22.63 9.28 11.67
CA PHE A 406 21.48 8.40 11.93
C PHE A 406 21.62 7.65 13.26
N THR A 407 22.81 7.13 13.57
CA THR A 407 23.11 6.51 14.87
C THR A 407 22.81 7.47 16.04
N ARG A 408 23.24 8.73 15.95
CA ARG A 408 22.96 9.74 16.99
C ARG A 408 21.52 10.26 16.97
N TYR A 409 20.83 10.22 15.82
CA TYR A 409 19.42 10.61 15.72
C TYR A 409 18.49 9.64 16.45
N ASP A 410 18.88 8.37 16.52
CA ASP A 410 18.14 7.34 17.24
C ASP A 410 18.53 7.25 18.72
N THR A 411 19.78 7.57 19.08
CA THR A 411 20.29 7.43 20.46
C THR A 411 20.34 8.73 21.28
N ASN A 412 20.69 9.86 20.68
CA ASN A 412 20.88 11.14 21.40
C ASN A 412 20.66 12.37 20.49
N ARG A 413 19.38 12.70 20.25
CA ARG A 413 18.96 13.87 19.45
C ARG A 413 19.44 15.22 20.03
N ASP A 414 19.59 15.33 21.36
CA ASP A 414 20.04 16.55 22.05
C ASP A 414 21.50 16.91 21.74
N GLU A 415 22.38 15.92 21.75
CA GLU A 415 23.80 16.10 21.40
C GLU A 415 23.95 16.34 19.90
N LEU A 416 23.25 15.56 19.07
CA LEU A 416 23.29 15.70 17.60
C LEU A 416 22.87 17.10 17.14
N ALA A 417 21.74 17.62 17.64
CA ALA A 417 21.25 18.93 17.23
C ALA A 417 22.27 20.04 17.54
N LYS A 418 22.93 19.98 18.71
CA LYS A 418 23.94 20.96 19.13
C LYS A 418 25.28 20.79 18.42
N SER A 419 25.58 19.61 17.89
CA SER A 419 26.89 19.30 17.30
C SER A 419 27.00 19.68 15.83
N VAL A 420 25.91 19.78 15.06
CA VAL A 420 25.96 20.07 13.62
C VAL A 420 25.00 21.15 13.11
N TYR A 421 24.08 21.68 13.94
CA TYR A 421 23.20 22.80 13.57
C TYR A 421 23.63 24.07 14.32
N ASP A 422 23.59 25.22 13.65
CA ASP A 422 23.85 26.52 14.26
C ASP A 422 22.55 27.35 14.39
N HIS A 423 22.68 28.68 14.48
CA HIS A 423 21.56 29.61 14.61
C HIS A 423 20.88 29.97 13.27
N GLN A 424 21.51 29.66 12.13
CA GLN A 424 21.02 29.91 10.76
C GLN A 424 20.47 28.63 10.11
N SER A 425 20.91 27.45 10.55
CA SER A 425 20.43 26.17 10.06
C SER A 425 18.90 26.07 10.03
N GLU A 426 18.33 25.58 8.93
CA GLU A 426 16.88 25.39 8.79
C GLU A 426 16.50 23.91 8.65
N PHE A 427 15.53 23.48 9.47
CA PHE A 427 14.85 22.19 9.32
C PHE A 427 13.42 22.35 8.80
N THR A 428 13.02 21.45 7.89
CA THR A 428 11.61 21.26 7.54
C THR A 428 11.23 19.79 7.48
N LEU A 429 10.04 19.46 7.97
CA LEU A 429 9.42 18.15 7.89
C LEU A 429 8.23 18.23 6.92
N ASN A 430 8.05 17.25 6.04
CA ASN A 430 6.82 17.08 5.28
C ASN A 430 6.34 15.61 5.28
N VAL A 431 5.05 15.41 5.04
CA VAL A 431 4.42 14.08 4.93
C VAL A 431 3.77 13.94 3.56
N ASN A 432 4.10 12.86 2.86
CA ASN A 432 3.50 12.45 1.60
C ASN A 432 2.55 11.25 1.83
N THR A 433 1.28 11.56 2.10
CA THR A 433 0.23 10.56 2.32
C THR A 433 -0.24 9.84 1.03
N SER A 434 0.20 10.32 -0.13
CA SER A 434 -0.12 9.81 -1.47
C SER A 434 0.92 8.87 -2.08
N ALA A 435 2.05 8.64 -1.39
CA ALA A 435 3.10 7.76 -1.88
C ALA A 435 2.60 6.31 -2.09
N PRO A 436 3.10 5.59 -3.12
CA PRO A 436 2.92 4.15 -3.25
C PRO A 436 3.40 3.41 -2.00
N LYS A 437 2.78 2.26 -1.72
CA LYS A 437 3.11 1.40 -0.58
C LYS A 437 3.65 0.09 -1.10
N ALA A 438 4.58 -0.51 -0.37
CA ALA A 438 4.90 -1.91 -0.53
C ALA A 438 3.60 -2.74 -0.42
N GLN A 439 3.51 -3.83 -1.18
CA GLN A 439 2.40 -4.74 -1.02
C GLN A 439 2.43 -5.34 0.41
N HIS A 440 1.27 -5.69 0.95
CA HIS A 440 1.10 -6.33 2.27
C HIS A 440 1.44 -5.49 3.52
N THR A 441 1.93 -4.25 3.44
CA THR A 441 2.11 -3.42 4.66
C THR A 441 0.83 -2.74 5.13
N GLU A 442 0.59 -2.81 6.45
CA GLU A 442 -0.45 -2.02 7.09
C GLU A 442 -0.09 -0.53 7.05
N SER A 443 -1.09 0.33 6.88
CA SER A 443 -0.84 1.78 6.83
C SER A 443 -0.58 2.33 8.22
N ALA A 444 0.69 2.60 8.49
CA ALA A 444 1.15 3.39 9.62
C ALA A 444 0.35 4.71 9.77
N GLY A 445 0.11 5.13 11.01
CA GLY A 445 -0.62 6.37 11.35
C GLY A 445 0.14 7.63 10.91
N TRP A 446 -0.48 8.82 11.00
CA TRP A 446 0.25 10.09 10.71
C TRP A 446 0.10 11.16 11.79
N ASP A 447 -0.67 10.91 12.85
CA ASP A 447 -0.98 11.88 13.91
C ASP A 447 0.26 12.53 14.57
N PRO A 448 1.40 11.83 14.82
CA PRO A 448 2.60 12.45 15.38
C PRO A 448 3.27 13.48 14.45
N TYR A 449 3.08 13.36 13.13
CA TYR A 449 3.81 14.11 12.11
C TYR A 449 2.94 15.14 11.37
N ILE A 450 1.66 14.83 11.11
CA ILE A 450 0.83 15.57 10.15
C ILE A 450 0.64 17.05 10.52
N LYS A 451 0.54 17.36 11.82
CA LYS A 451 0.41 18.75 12.32
C LYS A 451 1.68 19.60 12.17
N LYS A 452 2.83 18.95 11.96
CA LYS A 452 4.16 19.55 11.78
C LYS A 452 4.60 19.54 10.31
N SER A 453 3.95 18.73 9.47
CA SER A 453 4.16 18.65 8.03
C SER A 453 4.07 20.02 7.37
N ARG A 454 5.04 20.37 6.52
CA ARG A 454 5.12 21.56 5.67
C ARG A 454 4.95 21.19 4.19
N ASN A 455 4.02 20.28 3.89
CA ASN A 455 3.67 19.94 2.51
C ASN A 455 2.92 21.11 1.84
N LEU A 456 3.62 21.89 1.01
CA LEU A 456 3.09 23.11 0.38
C LEU A 456 1.96 22.85 -0.64
N LEU A 457 1.83 21.63 -1.15
CA LEU A 457 0.72 21.21 -2.02
C LEU A 457 -0.58 20.92 -1.24
N LYS A 458 -0.49 20.80 0.09
CA LYS A 458 -1.63 20.53 0.99
C LYS A 458 -2.01 21.75 1.82
N ILE A 459 -1.01 22.44 2.37
CA ILE A 459 -1.21 23.59 3.25
C ILE A 459 -1.25 24.84 2.39
N ASN A 460 -2.38 25.54 2.36
CA ASN A 460 -2.54 26.75 1.55
C ASN A 460 -2.36 28.05 2.36
N HIS A 461 -2.49 27.98 3.70
CA HIS A 461 -2.41 29.13 4.58
C HIS A 461 -0.95 29.56 4.88
N LEU A 462 -0.56 30.77 4.45
CA LEU A 462 0.83 31.27 4.55
C LEU A 462 1.41 31.26 5.98
N PRO A 463 0.72 31.76 7.04
CA PRO A 463 1.22 31.65 8.41
C PRO A 463 1.54 30.21 8.85
N ALA A 464 0.81 29.20 8.36
CA ALA A 464 1.09 27.79 8.66
C ALA A 464 2.29 27.24 7.85
N ARG A 465 2.52 27.76 6.63
CA ARG A 465 3.73 27.46 5.85
C ARG A 465 5.00 28.05 6.49
N MET A 466 4.89 29.23 7.10
CA MET A 466 5.99 29.91 7.78
C MET A 466 6.30 29.30 9.16
N SER A 467 5.28 28.98 9.97
CA SER A 467 5.48 28.45 11.33
C SER A 467 5.97 27.00 11.40
N ARG A 468 6.01 26.29 10.26
CA ARG A 468 6.51 24.91 10.14
C ARG A 468 7.90 24.83 9.49
N ALA A 469 8.61 25.96 9.43
CA ALA A 469 10.05 26.02 9.18
C ALA A 469 10.76 26.33 10.52
N TYR A 470 11.80 25.56 10.84
CA TYR A 470 12.43 25.57 12.15
C TYR A 470 13.89 26.00 12.00
N THR A 471 14.14 27.29 12.22
CA THR A 471 15.47 27.90 12.15
C THR A 471 16.15 27.89 13.52
N GLY A 472 17.39 27.39 13.58
CA GLY A 472 18.22 27.36 14.77
C GLY A 472 18.12 26.04 15.55
N ALA A 473 19.27 25.50 15.98
CA ALA A 473 19.40 24.21 16.68
C ALA A 473 18.38 23.98 17.82
N GLU A 474 18.07 25.01 18.62
CA GLU A 474 17.10 24.94 19.72
C GLU A 474 15.69 24.56 19.23
N LYS A 475 15.16 25.24 18.21
CA LYS A 475 13.81 24.99 17.67
C LYS A 475 13.74 23.66 16.92
N ILE A 476 14.83 23.27 16.28
CA ILE A 476 14.97 21.97 15.61
C ILE A 476 14.87 20.86 16.66
N LEU A 477 15.59 21.00 17.77
CA LEU A 477 15.57 20.05 18.88
C LEU A 477 14.23 20.01 19.63
N GLU A 478 13.59 21.16 19.88
CA GLU A 478 12.24 21.23 20.44
C GLU A 478 11.24 20.43 19.60
N LEU A 479 11.30 20.58 18.26
CA LEU A 479 10.48 19.78 17.35
C LEU A 479 10.82 18.30 17.44
N TRP A 480 12.11 17.94 17.34
CA TRP A 480 12.57 16.54 17.35
C TRP A 480 12.17 15.77 18.62
N LYS A 481 12.10 16.44 19.78
CA LYS A 481 11.58 15.88 21.04
C LYS A 481 10.08 15.56 21.02
N THR A 482 9.34 16.08 20.04
CA THR A 482 7.91 15.75 19.85
C THR A 482 7.68 14.68 18.77
N LEU A 483 8.73 14.22 18.08
CA LEU A 483 8.64 13.14 17.09
C LEU A 483 8.89 11.79 17.79
N PRO A 484 8.22 10.70 17.36
CA PRO A 484 8.54 9.34 17.80
C PRO A 484 10.04 9.03 17.80
N GLU A 485 10.46 8.17 18.71
CA GLU A 485 11.78 7.53 18.66
C GLU A 485 11.85 6.62 17.43
N THR A 486 13.01 6.60 16.80
CA THR A 486 13.27 5.93 15.52
C THR A 486 14.38 4.90 15.68
N ARG A 487 14.38 3.91 14.80
CA ARG A 487 15.47 2.96 14.62
C ARG A 487 15.70 2.74 13.14
N HIS A 488 16.83 3.24 12.66
CA HIS A 488 17.32 3.09 11.31
C HIS A 488 18.08 1.74 11.18
N PRO A 489 17.99 1.04 10.03
CA PRO A 489 18.84 -0.13 9.77
C PRO A 489 20.32 0.23 9.82
N ASP A 490 21.18 -0.69 10.27
CA ASP A 490 22.62 -0.47 10.21
C ASP A 490 23.09 -0.42 8.75
N MET A 491 23.79 0.67 8.41
CA MET A 491 24.15 1.01 7.03
C MET A 491 25.28 0.12 6.47
N THR A 492 25.90 -0.70 7.32
CA THR A 492 26.98 -1.63 6.95
C THR A 492 26.43 -3.04 6.78
N SER A 493 25.47 -3.47 7.60
CA SER A 493 24.81 -4.78 7.46
C SER A 493 23.61 -4.78 6.50
N HIS A 494 23.00 -3.62 6.25
CA HIS A 494 21.84 -3.43 5.37
C HIS A 494 22.01 -2.26 4.37
N PRO A 495 23.10 -2.22 3.58
CA PRO A 495 23.32 -1.16 2.59
C PRO A 495 22.22 -1.11 1.51
N GLU A 496 21.59 -2.23 1.19
CA GLU A 496 20.49 -2.33 0.21
C GLU A 496 19.25 -1.52 0.60
N GLU A 497 19.06 -1.27 1.89
CA GLU A 497 17.90 -0.55 2.43
C GLU A 497 18.03 0.98 2.34
N TYR A 498 19.15 1.46 1.78
CA TYR A 498 19.43 2.86 1.53
C TYR A 498 19.77 3.12 0.05
N LEU A 499 19.32 4.27 -0.46
CA LEU A 499 19.89 4.93 -1.63
C LEU A 499 20.47 6.26 -1.15
N ILE A 500 21.76 6.45 -1.37
CA ILE A 500 22.51 7.63 -0.91
C ILE A 500 23.22 8.25 -2.09
N GLU A 501 22.88 9.50 -2.38
CA GLU A 501 23.54 10.31 -3.41
C GLU A 501 24.21 11.52 -2.77
N CYS A 502 25.37 11.90 -3.29
CA CYS A 502 26.14 13.04 -2.78
C CYS A 502 26.74 13.83 -3.95
N HIS A 503 26.56 15.15 -3.91
CA HIS A 503 27.03 16.06 -4.94
C HIS A 503 27.70 17.30 -4.32
N PRO A 504 28.80 17.81 -4.87
CA PRO A 504 29.38 19.07 -4.45
C PRO A 504 28.47 20.24 -4.82
N VAL A 505 28.35 21.21 -3.91
CA VAL A 505 27.58 22.46 -4.09
C VAL A 505 28.50 23.66 -3.83
N PRO A 506 28.74 24.52 -4.83
CA PRO A 506 29.50 25.76 -4.66
C PRO A 506 28.62 26.90 -4.11
N GLY A 507 29.26 27.93 -3.58
CA GLY A 507 28.59 29.21 -3.26
C GLY A 507 27.69 29.18 -2.02
N LEU A 508 27.90 28.25 -1.09
CA LEU A 508 27.18 28.19 0.18
C LEU A 508 27.59 29.38 1.08
N PRO A 509 26.68 29.92 1.92
CA PRO A 509 27.01 31.05 2.80
C PRO A 509 28.14 30.70 3.79
N ASP A 510 29.21 31.50 3.77
CA ASP A 510 30.33 31.38 4.71
C ASP A 510 29.96 31.96 6.09
N PRO A 511 29.94 31.16 7.17
CA PRO A 511 29.65 31.66 8.52
C PRO A 511 30.67 32.67 9.05
N THR A 512 31.90 32.71 8.51
CA THR A 512 32.94 33.65 8.92
C THR A 512 32.88 34.99 8.18
N GLY A 513 32.15 35.04 7.05
CA GLY A 513 32.09 36.20 6.17
C GLY A 513 33.39 36.54 5.43
N GLN A 514 34.39 35.64 5.43
CA GLN A 514 35.69 35.84 4.78
C GLN A 514 35.63 35.62 3.27
N SER A 515 34.70 34.77 2.78
CA SER A 515 34.44 34.55 1.36
C SER A 515 33.11 35.17 0.91
N PRO A 516 33.13 36.35 0.24
CA PRO A 516 31.93 36.98 -0.30
C PRO A 516 31.24 36.17 -1.40
N THR A 517 31.99 35.29 -2.07
CA THR A 517 31.50 34.36 -3.09
C THR A 517 30.96 33.04 -2.50
N GLY A 518 30.98 32.89 -1.17
CA GLY A 518 30.61 31.67 -0.49
C GLY A 518 31.71 30.60 -0.49
N VAL A 519 31.40 29.45 0.09
CA VAL A 519 32.27 28.27 0.23
C VAL A 519 31.68 27.05 -0.47
N GLY A 520 32.51 26.06 -0.76
CA GLY A 520 32.04 24.75 -1.22
C GLY A 520 31.44 23.94 -0.06
N GLY A 521 30.55 23.02 -0.39
CA GLY A 521 30.04 21.99 0.52
C GLY A 521 29.37 20.86 -0.25
N LEU A 522 28.51 20.09 0.40
CA LEU A 522 27.91 18.87 -0.16
C LEU A 522 26.38 18.91 0.01
N MET A 523 25.66 18.51 -1.03
CA MET A 523 24.25 18.13 -0.95
C MET A 523 24.16 16.61 -0.92
N ILE A 524 23.52 16.09 0.13
CA ILE A 524 23.37 14.67 0.41
C ILE A 524 21.88 14.34 0.34
N MET A 525 21.51 13.32 -0.43
CA MET A 525 20.15 12.81 -0.54
C MET A 525 20.13 11.37 -0.03
N VAL A 526 19.33 11.11 1.00
CA VAL A 526 19.21 9.78 1.63
C VAL A 526 17.76 9.30 1.52
N HIS A 527 17.54 8.25 0.76
CA HIS A 527 16.30 7.50 0.74
C HIS A 527 16.49 6.23 1.57
N GLY A 528 15.48 5.86 2.37
CA GLY A 528 15.58 4.65 3.17
C GLY A 528 14.32 4.34 3.98
N LYS A 529 14.48 3.57 5.04
CA LYS A 529 13.42 3.23 6.01
C LYS A 529 13.87 3.44 7.45
N PHE A 530 12.90 3.52 8.35
CA PHE A 530 13.12 3.33 9.78
C PHE A 530 11.91 2.64 10.43
N GLU A 531 12.14 2.09 11.61
CA GLU A 531 11.11 1.60 12.53
C GLU A 531 10.83 2.67 13.59
N GLU A 532 9.59 2.79 14.04
CA GLU A 532 9.19 3.64 15.17
C GLU A 532 8.19 2.90 16.06
N SER A 533 8.13 3.24 17.35
CA SER A 533 7.10 2.71 18.26
C SER A 533 6.02 3.76 18.52
N VAL A 534 4.79 3.49 18.08
CA VAL A 534 3.63 4.37 18.29
C VAL A 534 2.52 3.59 19.00
N GLY A 535 2.24 3.96 20.24
CA GLY A 535 1.17 3.34 21.03
C GLY A 535 1.40 1.85 21.34
N GLY A 536 2.66 1.41 21.42
CA GLY A 536 3.03 0.01 21.65
C GLY A 536 3.06 -0.87 20.40
N LYS A 537 2.82 -0.30 19.22
CA LYS A 537 3.01 -0.97 17.93
C LYS A 537 4.26 -0.45 17.24
N VAL A 538 5.10 -1.36 16.74
CA VAL A 538 6.18 -1.01 15.82
C VAL A 538 5.59 -0.76 14.43
N GLU A 539 5.81 0.44 13.88
CA GLU A 539 5.43 0.80 12.52
C GLU A 539 6.70 1.07 11.69
N THR A 540 6.73 0.58 10.45
CA THR A 540 7.82 0.88 9.50
C THR A 540 7.41 2.02 8.57
N ARG A 541 8.29 3.00 8.39
CA ARG A 541 8.12 4.11 7.42
C ARG A 541 9.27 4.15 6.44
N SER A 542 9.01 4.73 5.27
CA SER A 542 10.08 5.16 4.37
C SER A 542 10.26 6.67 4.48
N PHE A 543 11.49 7.12 4.27
CA PHE A 543 11.83 8.54 4.29
C PHE A 543 12.70 8.90 3.10
N ASP A 544 12.69 10.20 2.78
CA ASP A 544 13.62 10.84 1.85
C ASP A 544 14.14 12.08 2.58
N ARG A 545 15.44 12.14 2.90
CA ARG A 545 16.05 13.22 3.68
C ARG A 545 17.18 13.87 2.89
N THR A 546 17.09 15.19 2.71
CA THR A 546 18.10 15.97 2.00
C THR A 546 18.82 16.87 3.00
N PHE A 547 20.14 16.75 3.06
CA PHE A 547 21.01 17.67 3.79
C PHE A 547 21.80 18.53 2.81
N VAL A 548 21.97 19.81 3.14
CA VAL A 548 23.01 20.67 2.55
C VAL A 548 23.98 20.98 3.67
N ILE A 549 25.22 20.51 3.55
CA ILE A 549 26.28 20.72 4.55
C ILE A 549 27.40 21.57 3.97
N GLY A 550 28.06 22.35 4.82
CA GLY A 550 29.26 23.12 4.48
C GLY A 550 30.18 23.32 5.68
N PRO A 551 31.32 23.99 5.52
CA PRO A 551 32.25 24.29 6.61
C PRO A 551 31.58 25.03 7.77
N GLY A 552 31.94 24.68 9.01
CA GLY A 552 31.41 25.31 10.22
C GLY A 552 32.04 24.81 11.51
N GLY A 553 31.64 25.41 12.64
CA GLY A 553 32.18 25.07 13.97
C GLY A 553 31.64 23.79 14.61
N GLY A 554 30.98 22.92 13.83
CA GLY A 554 30.37 21.68 14.33
C GLY A 554 31.33 20.47 14.33
N MET A 555 30.79 19.32 14.72
CA MET A 555 31.49 18.03 14.73
C MET A 555 32.05 17.73 13.33
N GLY A 556 33.37 17.50 13.23
CA GLY A 556 34.06 17.26 11.96
C GLY A 556 34.32 18.52 11.12
N GLY A 557 34.16 19.73 11.68
CA GLY A 557 34.38 20.98 10.95
C GLY A 557 33.26 21.33 9.97
N ILE A 558 32.09 20.71 10.12
CA ILE A 558 30.91 20.90 9.25
C ILE A 558 29.72 21.51 10.00
N ARG A 559 28.79 22.04 9.22
CA ARG A 559 27.50 22.61 9.63
C ARG A 559 26.43 22.16 8.64
N VAL A 560 25.28 21.72 9.14
CA VAL A 560 24.06 21.54 8.35
C VAL A 560 23.43 22.90 8.10
N ILE A 561 23.29 23.31 6.84
CA ILE A 561 22.67 24.57 6.44
C ILE A 561 21.15 24.35 6.26
N ASN A 562 20.78 23.30 5.54
CA ASN A 562 19.39 22.88 5.35
C ASN A 562 19.25 21.38 5.61
N ASP A 563 18.17 21.00 6.28
CA ASP A 563 17.73 19.60 6.46
C ASP A 563 16.23 19.50 6.14
N ILE A 564 15.90 18.69 5.14
CA ILE A 564 14.55 18.50 4.61
C ILE A 564 14.19 17.03 4.76
N LEU A 565 13.26 16.72 5.65
CA LEU A 565 12.75 15.37 5.88
C LEU A 565 11.36 15.18 5.24
N CYS A 566 11.28 14.36 4.20
CA CYS A 566 10.04 13.81 3.65
C CYS A 566 9.74 12.45 4.30
N LEU A 567 8.53 12.27 4.82
CA LEU A 567 8.04 10.99 5.33
C LEU A 567 6.92 10.43 4.45
N ARG A 568 6.99 9.13 4.19
CA ARG A 568 6.01 8.39 3.38
C ARG A 568 5.75 7.00 3.95
N ALA A 569 4.66 6.38 3.49
CA ALA A 569 4.39 4.99 3.82
C ALA A 569 5.54 4.10 3.31
N TYR A 570 5.80 2.98 3.99
CA TYR A 570 6.87 2.06 3.59
C TYR A 570 6.67 1.58 2.15
N GLY A 571 7.69 1.81 1.32
CA GLY A 571 7.67 1.52 -0.11
C GLY A 571 8.48 0.30 -0.56
N GLY A 572 9.30 -0.28 0.33
CA GLY A 572 10.39 -1.17 -0.07
C GLY A 572 11.60 -0.41 -0.62
N HIS A 573 12.64 -1.15 -1.02
CA HIS A 573 13.89 -0.63 -1.60
C HIS A 573 14.12 -1.06 -3.08
N GLU A 574 13.27 -1.95 -3.63
CA GLU A 574 13.41 -2.51 -4.99
C GLU A 574 13.51 -1.45 -6.11
N ALA A 575 13.02 -0.23 -5.87
CA ALA A 575 13.02 0.86 -6.83
C ALA A 575 14.42 1.40 -7.18
N TRP A 576 15.45 1.11 -6.36
CA TRP A 576 16.84 1.48 -6.59
C TRP A 576 17.79 0.28 -6.69
N SER A 577 17.25 -0.94 -6.81
CA SER A 577 18.04 -2.11 -7.18
C SER A 577 18.54 -1.95 -8.63
N PRO A 578 19.86 -1.93 -8.91
CA PRO A 578 20.36 -1.70 -10.27
C PRO A 578 19.90 -2.79 -11.23
N GLU A 579 19.33 -2.43 -12.38
CA GLU A 579 18.77 -3.39 -13.35
C GLU A 579 19.82 -4.37 -13.92
N ASN A 580 21.11 -4.06 -13.76
CA ASN A 580 22.25 -4.86 -14.23
C ASN A 580 22.83 -5.84 -13.18
N GLN A 581 22.32 -5.89 -11.95
CA GLN A 581 22.72 -6.92 -10.99
C GLN A 581 21.87 -8.18 -11.20
N ALA A 582 22.55 -9.31 -11.45
CA ALA A 582 21.89 -10.61 -11.52
C ALA A 582 21.24 -10.93 -10.17
N ILE A 583 19.92 -11.01 -10.14
CA ILE A 583 19.17 -11.44 -8.95
C ILE A 583 19.65 -12.85 -8.60
N PRO A 584 20.12 -13.11 -7.37
CA PRO A 584 20.37 -14.48 -6.91
C PRO A 584 19.02 -15.20 -6.93
N TYR A 585 18.84 -16.14 -7.86
CA TYR A 585 17.58 -16.85 -7.99
C TYR A 585 17.25 -17.57 -6.68
N ALA A 586 16.00 -17.41 -6.24
CA ALA A 586 15.47 -18.16 -5.12
C ALA A 586 15.65 -19.67 -5.37
N VAL A 587 15.98 -20.40 -4.30
CA VAL A 587 16.23 -21.85 -4.33
C VAL A 587 15.11 -22.57 -5.08
N ALA A 588 15.47 -23.21 -6.19
CA ALA A 588 14.52 -24.01 -6.96
C ALA A 588 13.96 -25.15 -6.08
N PRO A 589 12.64 -25.42 -6.10
CA PRO A 589 12.08 -26.56 -5.37
C PRO A 589 12.74 -27.87 -5.80
N ALA A 590 13.02 -28.75 -4.84
CA ALA A 590 13.64 -30.05 -5.11
C ALA A 590 12.80 -30.84 -6.13
N ALA A 591 13.46 -31.36 -7.16
CA ALA A 591 12.80 -32.17 -8.19
C ALA A 591 12.18 -33.42 -7.57
N ALA A 592 10.92 -33.69 -7.92
CA ALA A 592 10.25 -34.93 -7.54
C ALA A 592 10.97 -36.16 -8.12
N PRO A 593 10.97 -37.32 -7.43
CA PRO A 593 11.67 -38.51 -7.90
C PRO A 593 11.05 -39.04 -9.21
N ALA A 594 11.92 -39.41 -10.15
CA ALA A 594 11.52 -39.94 -11.44
C ALA A 594 10.78 -41.30 -11.33
N PRO A 595 9.83 -41.60 -12.24
CA PRO A 595 9.12 -42.87 -12.22
C PRO A 595 10.02 -44.05 -12.60
N VAL A 596 9.79 -45.19 -11.95
CA VAL A 596 10.49 -46.45 -12.21
C VAL A 596 10.23 -46.98 -13.63
N PRO A 597 11.26 -47.39 -14.40
CA PRO A 597 11.08 -47.97 -15.73
C PRO A 597 10.63 -49.43 -15.66
N VAL A 598 9.60 -49.78 -16.43
CA VAL A 598 9.13 -51.17 -16.58
C VAL A 598 9.97 -51.89 -17.65
N ALA A 599 10.40 -53.12 -17.36
CA ALA A 599 11.30 -53.89 -18.23
C ALA A 599 10.56 -54.67 -19.34
N VAL A 600 11.11 -54.65 -20.56
CA VAL A 600 10.75 -55.49 -21.72
C VAL A 600 12.06 -55.83 -22.47
N PRO A 601 12.27 -57.05 -23.00
CA PRO A 601 13.63 -57.60 -23.23
C PRO A 601 14.30 -57.27 -24.57
N ALA A 602 15.59 -57.61 -24.66
CA ALA A 602 16.53 -57.21 -25.70
C ALA A 602 16.53 -58.05 -27.00
N PRO A 603 17.01 -57.49 -28.12
CA PRO A 603 17.56 -58.23 -29.27
C PRO A 603 19.11 -58.23 -29.29
N ALA A 604 19.68 -59.18 -30.04
CA ALA A 604 21.13 -59.43 -30.17
C ALA A 604 21.75 -58.73 -31.43
N PRO A 605 23.00 -58.99 -31.87
CA PRO A 605 24.06 -57.96 -31.83
C PRO A 605 24.54 -57.41 -33.19
N ALA A 606 25.40 -56.40 -33.07
CA ALA A 606 26.12 -55.56 -34.05
C ALA A 606 26.62 -56.18 -35.38
N PRO A 607 26.99 -55.31 -36.34
CA PRO A 607 28.42 -55.10 -36.60
C PRO A 607 28.90 -53.66 -36.34
N ALA A 608 30.22 -53.51 -36.16
CA ALA A 608 30.89 -52.28 -35.70
C ALA A 608 32.13 -51.96 -36.59
N PRO A 609 33.08 -51.07 -36.21
CA PRO A 609 32.99 -49.63 -36.43
C PRO A 609 34.29 -49.00 -37.02
N ALA A 610 34.31 -47.67 -37.29
CA ALA A 610 35.51 -46.81 -37.27
C ALA A 610 35.12 -45.31 -37.43
N PRO A 611 35.95 -44.34 -36.98
CA PRO A 611 36.51 -44.22 -35.63
C PRO A 611 36.19 -42.82 -35.02
N ALA A 612 36.09 -42.74 -33.69
CA ALA A 612 35.93 -41.47 -32.96
C ALA A 612 37.30 -40.90 -32.51
N PRO A 613 37.45 -39.56 -32.38
CA PRO A 613 38.63 -38.94 -31.80
C PRO A 613 38.73 -39.15 -30.28
N ALA A 614 39.90 -38.82 -29.73
CA ALA A 614 40.41 -39.25 -28.42
C ALA A 614 39.56 -38.87 -27.18
N PRO A 615 39.68 -39.63 -26.07
CA PRO A 615 38.92 -39.38 -24.84
C PRO A 615 39.42 -38.14 -24.07
N VAL A 616 38.47 -37.38 -23.51
CA VAL A 616 38.75 -36.30 -22.54
C VAL A 616 38.97 -36.92 -21.14
N PRO A 617 39.94 -36.45 -20.33
CA PRO A 617 40.21 -37.01 -19.01
C PRO A 617 39.04 -36.83 -18.03
N ALA A 618 38.94 -37.73 -17.04
CA ALA A 618 38.00 -37.60 -15.94
C ALA A 618 38.30 -36.35 -15.08
N PRO A 619 37.29 -35.73 -14.42
CA PRO A 619 37.52 -34.53 -13.60
C PRO A 619 38.47 -34.81 -12.43
N LEU A 620 39.57 -34.06 -12.36
CA LEU A 620 40.46 -34.05 -11.20
C LEU A 620 39.75 -33.38 -10.02
N ALA A 621 39.46 -34.15 -8.98
CA ALA A 621 38.91 -33.61 -7.73
C ALA A 621 39.99 -32.78 -7.02
N GLN A 622 39.91 -31.46 -7.12
CA GLN A 622 40.82 -30.52 -6.46
C GLN A 622 40.11 -29.66 -5.40
N PRO A 623 40.78 -29.32 -4.27
CA PRO A 623 40.24 -28.40 -3.29
C PRO A 623 39.97 -27.02 -3.93
N GLY A 624 38.77 -26.47 -3.70
CA GLY A 624 38.40 -25.13 -4.14
C GLY A 624 37.66 -25.03 -5.48
N ILE A 625 37.39 -26.15 -6.18
CA ILE A 625 36.54 -26.15 -7.39
C ILE A 625 35.07 -26.37 -7.00
N PRO A 626 34.14 -25.45 -7.31
CA PRO A 626 32.71 -25.66 -7.05
C PRO A 626 32.13 -26.85 -7.85
N HIS A 627 31.18 -27.58 -7.26
CA HIS A 627 30.44 -28.61 -7.98
C HIS A 627 29.74 -28.02 -9.21
N GLY A 628 30.04 -28.53 -10.40
CA GLY A 628 29.47 -28.02 -11.66
C GLY A 628 30.27 -26.89 -12.34
N TYR A 629 31.48 -26.58 -11.86
CA TYR A 629 32.42 -25.70 -12.56
C TYR A 629 33.07 -26.43 -13.76
N GLY A 630 33.14 -25.78 -14.92
CA GLY A 630 33.72 -26.35 -16.15
C GLY A 630 32.86 -27.39 -16.88
N VAL A 631 31.58 -27.56 -16.51
CA VAL A 631 30.65 -28.47 -17.20
C VAL A 631 29.45 -27.71 -17.81
N PRO A 632 28.88 -28.19 -18.94
CA PRO A 632 27.66 -27.63 -19.51
C PRO A 632 26.49 -27.70 -18.52
N ALA A 633 25.77 -26.58 -18.38
CA ALA A 633 24.59 -26.46 -17.54
C ALA A 633 23.59 -25.48 -18.18
N PRO A 634 22.26 -25.63 -17.96
CA PRO A 634 21.27 -24.69 -18.48
C PRO A 634 21.59 -23.25 -18.10
N GLY A 635 21.74 -22.37 -19.10
CA GLY A 635 22.10 -20.96 -18.91
C GLY A 635 23.60 -20.62 -19.01
N LYS A 636 24.50 -21.61 -19.04
CA LYS A 636 25.92 -21.37 -19.42
C LYS A 636 26.06 -21.39 -20.94
N THR A 637 26.86 -20.48 -21.48
CA THR A 637 27.26 -20.51 -22.91
C THR A 637 28.47 -21.42 -23.11
N ASP A 638 28.65 -21.98 -24.31
CA ASP A 638 29.81 -22.84 -24.61
C ASP A 638 31.15 -22.13 -24.35
N ALA A 639 31.23 -20.83 -24.65
CA ALA A 639 32.39 -19.99 -24.38
C ALA A 639 32.69 -19.90 -22.88
N GLN A 640 31.66 -19.74 -22.03
CA GLN A 640 31.81 -19.72 -20.58
C GLN A 640 32.29 -21.08 -20.05
N VAL A 641 31.76 -22.19 -20.57
CA VAL A 641 32.20 -23.55 -20.17
C VAL A 641 33.67 -23.77 -20.54
N GLN A 642 34.10 -23.35 -21.74
CA GLN A 642 35.51 -23.41 -22.15
C GLN A 642 36.42 -22.55 -21.26
N GLN A 643 35.99 -21.33 -20.90
CA GLN A 643 36.73 -20.46 -19.99
C GLN A 643 36.89 -21.11 -18.61
N GLU A 644 35.81 -21.60 -18.00
CA GLU A 644 35.86 -22.31 -16.71
C GLU A 644 36.79 -23.54 -16.76
N GLN A 645 36.80 -24.29 -17.87
CA GLN A 645 37.73 -25.42 -18.08
C GLN A 645 39.20 -24.99 -18.12
N LEU A 646 39.51 -23.88 -18.82
CA LEU A 646 40.87 -23.32 -18.85
C LEU A 646 41.30 -22.82 -17.46
N VAL A 647 40.41 -22.15 -16.71
CA VAL A 647 40.70 -21.71 -15.33
C VAL A 647 40.98 -22.91 -14.42
N ALA A 648 40.16 -23.97 -14.49
CA ALA A 648 40.38 -25.19 -13.74
C ALA A 648 41.72 -25.86 -14.11
N GLN A 649 42.06 -25.93 -15.40
CA GLN A 649 43.35 -26.48 -15.87
C GLN A 649 44.54 -25.64 -15.39
N MET A 650 44.42 -24.30 -15.39
CA MET A 650 45.49 -23.39 -14.96
C MET A 650 45.69 -23.45 -13.45
N SER A 651 44.60 -23.46 -12.67
CA SER A 651 44.60 -23.72 -11.22
C SER A 651 45.28 -25.05 -10.91
N ALA A 652 44.89 -26.12 -11.62
CA ALA A 652 45.42 -27.46 -11.42
C ALA A 652 46.92 -27.58 -11.69
N LYS A 653 47.44 -26.85 -12.68
CA LYS A 653 48.86 -26.90 -13.06
C LYS A 653 49.72 -25.96 -12.21
N SER A 654 49.18 -24.81 -11.77
CA SER A 654 49.93 -23.77 -11.05
C SER A 654 49.90 -23.91 -9.53
N GLY A 655 48.87 -24.56 -8.99
CA GLY A 655 48.54 -24.53 -7.56
C GLY A 655 47.93 -23.20 -7.11
N MET A 656 47.57 -22.31 -8.04
CA MET A 656 46.88 -21.06 -7.73
C MET A 656 45.41 -21.28 -7.45
N THR A 657 44.77 -20.32 -6.77
CA THR A 657 43.30 -20.30 -6.65
C THR A 657 42.65 -20.05 -8.02
N LEU A 658 41.36 -20.39 -8.17
CA LEU A 658 40.62 -20.14 -9.41
C LEU A 658 40.65 -18.65 -9.80
N GLN A 659 40.52 -17.74 -8.84
CA GLN A 659 40.53 -16.29 -9.07
C GLN A 659 41.85 -15.80 -9.69
N PHE A 660 43.00 -16.25 -9.17
CA PHE A 660 44.30 -15.88 -9.74
C PHE A 660 44.59 -16.59 -11.06
N SER A 661 44.04 -17.79 -11.25
CA SER A 661 44.12 -18.54 -12.51
C SER A 661 43.31 -17.86 -13.64
N GLU A 662 42.13 -17.33 -13.32
CA GLU A 662 41.31 -16.51 -14.22
C GLU A 662 41.97 -15.17 -14.54
N MET A 663 42.59 -14.52 -13.54
CA MET A 663 43.36 -13.28 -13.75
C MET A 663 44.56 -13.51 -14.68
N ALA A 664 45.27 -14.63 -14.53
CA ALA A 664 46.37 -15.00 -15.41
C ALA A 664 45.91 -15.28 -16.85
N LEU A 665 44.79 -15.99 -17.04
CA LEU A 665 44.25 -16.28 -18.37
C LEU A 665 43.69 -15.03 -19.06
N SER A 666 42.86 -14.24 -18.37
CA SER A 666 42.29 -13.01 -18.93
C SER A 666 43.36 -11.98 -19.28
N GLY A 667 44.39 -11.81 -18.44
CA GLY A 667 45.54 -10.94 -18.72
C GLY A 667 46.43 -11.40 -19.89
N ASN A 668 46.32 -12.66 -20.31
CA ASN A 668 47.05 -13.23 -21.45
C ASN A 668 46.12 -13.65 -22.61
N GLY A 669 44.96 -12.98 -22.74
CA GLY A 669 44.03 -13.16 -23.88
C GLY A 669 43.40 -14.54 -23.97
N TRP A 670 43.21 -15.21 -22.84
CA TRP A 670 42.72 -16.60 -22.72
C TRP A 670 43.62 -17.67 -23.37
N ASN A 671 44.87 -17.33 -23.70
CA ASN A 671 45.86 -18.29 -24.18
C ASN A 671 46.56 -18.98 -22.99
N PHE A 672 46.37 -20.30 -22.87
CA PHE A 672 46.92 -21.11 -21.78
C PHE A 672 48.45 -21.14 -21.74
N GLU A 673 49.13 -21.23 -22.89
CA GLU A 673 50.59 -21.31 -22.96
C GLU A 673 51.24 -19.96 -22.58
N ALA A 674 50.65 -18.85 -23.05
CA ALA A 674 51.09 -17.51 -22.67
C ALA A 674 50.86 -17.24 -21.17
N ALA A 675 49.69 -17.60 -20.64
CA ALA A 675 49.39 -17.49 -19.22
C ALA A 675 50.33 -18.35 -18.35
N TRP A 676 50.66 -19.58 -18.80
CA TRP A 676 51.59 -20.46 -18.11
C TRP A 676 53.00 -19.87 -18.03
N LYS A 677 53.54 -19.39 -19.15
CA LYS A 677 54.87 -18.77 -19.20
C LYS A 677 54.95 -17.52 -18.31
N ASN A 678 53.94 -16.65 -18.38
CA ASN A 678 53.84 -15.44 -17.57
C ASN A 678 53.78 -15.78 -16.07
N PHE A 679 53.02 -16.82 -15.69
CA PHE A 679 53.02 -17.36 -14.32
C PHE A 679 54.41 -17.86 -13.87
N GLU A 680 55.15 -18.59 -14.71
CA GLU A 680 56.50 -19.06 -14.37
C GLU A 680 57.47 -17.89 -14.13
N GLU A 681 57.41 -16.84 -14.94
CA GLU A 681 58.19 -15.60 -14.78
C GLU A 681 57.83 -14.84 -13.48
N LEU A 682 56.53 -14.68 -13.19
CA LEU A 682 56.04 -14.04 -11.95
C LEU A 682 56.35 -14.86 -10.68
N LYS A 683 56.35 -16.19 -10.79
CA LYS A 683 56.75 -17.11 -9.71
C LYS A 683 58.26 -17.05 -9.46
N ALA A 684 59.08 -16.99 -10.51
CA ALA A 684 60.53 -16.87 -10.40
C ALA A 684 60.98 -15.51 -9.83
N SER A 685 60.25 -14.44 -10.12
CA SER A 685 60.49 -13.10 -9.56
C SER A 685 59.96 -12.90 -8.13
N GLY A 686 59.24 -13.88 -7.57
CA GLY A 686 58.69 -13.79 -6.21
C GLY A 686 57.60 -12.72 -6.03
N THR A 687 56.97 -12.27 -7.12
CA THR A 687 56.00 -11.16 -7.12
C THR A 687 54.56 -11.60 -6.85
N LEU A 688 54.28 -12.90 -6.83
CA LEU A 688 52.97 -13.45 -6.52
C LEU A 688 52.72 -13.47 -4.99
N PRO A 689 51.60 -12.90 -4.50
CA PRO A 689 51.29 -12.91 -3.06
C PRO A 689 50.97 -14.32 -2.58
N ALA A 690 51.16 -14.60 -1.29
CA ALA A 690 50.84 -15.90 -0.70
C ALA A 690 49.35 -16.31 -0.88
N THR A 691 48.45 -15.33 -0.96
CA THR A 691 47.01 -15.52 -1.25
C THR A 691 46.71 -15.97 -2.69
N ALA A 692 47.70 -15.95 -3.59
CA ALA A 692 47.54 -16.46 -4.95
C ALA A 692 47.45 -17.99 -4.98
N PHE A 693 48.02 -18.68 -3.98
CA PHE A 693 48.15 -20.14 -3.94
C PHE A 693 47.09 -20.79 -3.06
N LEU A 694 46.69 -22.01 -3.42
CA LEU A 694 45.89 -22.87 -2.57
C LEU A 694 46.71 -23.28 -1.34
N SER A 695 46.11 -23.20 -0.15
CA SER A 695 46.74 -23.68 1.09
C SER A 695 47.11 -25.17 0.95
N PRO A 696 48.30 -25.60 1.40
CA PRO A 696 48.59 -27.03 1.49
C PRO A 696 47.59 -27.70 2.45
N ALA A 697 47.12 -28.88 2.05
CA ALA A 697 46.19 -29.71 2.81
C ALA A 697 46.90 -30.54 3.89
#